data_AF-A0A1B1MDT1-F1
#
_entry.id   AF-A0A1B1MDT1-F1
#
_cell.length_a   1.000
_cell.length_b   1.000
_cell.length_c   1.000
_cell.angle_alpha   90.00
_cell.angle_beta   90.00
_cell.angle_gamma   90.00
#
_symmetry.space_group_name_H-M   'P 1'
#
loop_
_entity.id
_entity.type
_entity.pdbx_description
1 polymer ?
#
loop_
_entity_poly.entity_id
_entity_poly.type
_entity_poly.pdbx_seq_one_letter_code
_entity_poly.pdbx_strand_id
1 'polypeptide(L)'
;MAVKVLPASPAQVELIYKTVALGDRYTKTLGLLTPPAYRQAAENGGLLVAVEADEVIGYALFGLPKRSAHIRLAHLCVAEEQRGRGIARLLVEAIKQRHPQRLGIKAKCRRDYELSDMWTSLGFVPNGEVRGRGRDGEILDGWWLDLGHPDLFTEVESDALLVVTVDHGVFADLRGLAETADAEESRALEAGWMTDLVELAYTPQLVHQIRDVGDTAERQHQRAALHGLRQLTPASEAVAERTAELLKAAAESLADLPVDATLRRCLHYVAETSCAGLQVLATRNPLLSRLADVAWEVARVRVVSPSTVTLHVDELRQAQVYRPADLMGTEFRSSEVAPGAEDELVAFFNQSGGDDGSAFAERLRSLTDDTVAWRRELLRDGQGHPVALYAWALDGRTLIVPVLRTADHPLEETLARQILFLLKRQGRDCGAETIRISDPYLPAVAKAAAGDDGFFEHDGKFVALLVDVCGTAAEVEAVAGGLARELTVEATALHAQMPAEVAAMVERAWWPAKVIDSELPSFLLPIKPRWSTELFNVPAMLLLRSHVLGISREHVYYRSSGRRGESVPARLLWYVSDGGAHMDGQMVVGSSRLDEVLIDTPDALFSKFEHLGVYGRAEVQEAADASGHAMALRFSDTEIFPKPVTLRRLSSLARELGLPWSSNMLISLSKISNELFQAVYKEGHRTT
;
A
#
# COMPACT_ATOMS: atom_id res chain seq x y z
N MET A 1 35.27 28.09 -0.12
CA MET A 1 34.78 27.73 1.23
C MET A 1 34.17 26.34 1.13
N ALA A 2 33.88 25.65 2.23
CA ALA A 2 33.35 24.27 2.16
C ALA A 2 31.82 24.31 2.01
N VAL A 3 31.29 23.69 0.96
CA VAL A 3 29.85 23.43 0.79
C VAL A 3 29.40 22.45 1.88
N LYS A 4 28.31 22.76 2.57
CA LYS A 4 27.70 21.90 3.59
C LYS A 4 26.33 21.43 3.11
N VAL A 5 26.04 20.14 3.22
CA VAL A 5 24.69 19.58 2.97
C VAL A 5 24.03 19.26 4.31
N LEU A 6 22.89 19.88 4.56
CA LEU A 6 22.16 19.79 5.83
C LEU A 6 20.71 19.40 5.57
N PRO A 7 20.09 18.59 6.45
CA PRO A 7 18.65 18.39 6.42
C PRO A 7 17.94 19.67 6.86
N ALA A 8 16.87 20.04 6.16
CA ALA A 8 16.00 21.12 6.59
C ALA A 8 15.05 20.61 7.68
N SER A 9 14.92 21.36 8.76
CA SER A 9 13.89 21.16 9.79
C SER A 9 12.76 22.18 9.60
N PRO A 10 11.50 21.84 9.95
CA PRO A 10 10.39 22.81 9.95
C PRO A 10 10.68 24.08 10.77
N ALA A 11 11.56 24.01 11.76
CA ALA A 11 11.97 25.17 12.57
C ALA A 11 12.89 26.15 11.82
N GLN A 12 13.53 25.73 10.73
CA GLN A 12 14.47 26.54 9.94
C GLN A 12 13.73 27.32 8.83
N VAL A 13 12.81 28.19 9.26
CA VAL A 13 11.92 28.93 8.35
C VAL A 13 12.67 29.71 7.27
N GLU A 14 13.77 30.38 7.64
CA GLU A 14 14.58 31.16 6.70
C GLU A 14 15.27 30.27 5.64
N LEU A 15 15.77 29.11 6.05
CA LEU A 15 16.40 28.15 5.14
C LEU A 15 15.38 27.60 4.13
N ILE A 16 14.18 27.26 4.61
CA ILE A 16 13.09 26.80 3.75
C ILE A 16 12.68 27.92 2.78
N TYR A 17 12.55 29.16 3.27
CA TYR A 17 12.22 30.30 2.42
C TYR A 17 13.25 30.52 1.30
N LYS A 18 14.55 30.50 1.61
CA LYS A 18 15.62 30.59 0.61
C LYS A 18 15.58 29.42 -0.39
N THR A 19 15.20 28.22 0.08
CA THR A 19 15.04 27.03 -0.77
C THR A 19 13.86 27.16 -1.74
N VAL A 20 12.71 27.66 -1.25
CA VAL A 20 11.54 27.96 -2.08
C VAL A 20 11.91 28.99 -3.15
N ALA A 21 12.57 30.09 -2.76
CA ALA A 21 13.01 31.12 -3.71
C ALA A 21 13.95 30.56 -4.80
N LEU A 22 14.84 29.62 -4.44
CA LEU A 22 15.68 28.92 -5.41
C LEU A 22 14.85 28.01 -6.35
N GLY A 23 13.87 27.29 -5.82
CA GLY A 23 12.95 26.47 -6.61
C GLY A 23 12.13 27.30 -7.60
N ASP A 24 11.57 28.41 -7.14
CA ASP A 24 10.73 29.33 -7.94
C ASP A 24 11.50 29.90 -9.14
N ARG A 25 12.81 30.11 -8.99
CA ARG A 25 13.69 30.54 -10.10
C ARG A 25 13.72 29.52 -11.25
N TYR A 26 13.53 28.23 -10.98
CA TYR A 26 13.64 27.13 -11.95
C TYR A 26 12.33 26.34 -12.13
N THR A 27 11.17 26.93 -11.81
CA THR A 27 9.84 26.29 -11.94
C THR A 27 9.57 25.74 -13.34
N LYS A 28 10.11 26.37 -14.39
CA LYS A 28 9.98 25.88 -15.78
C LYS A 28 10.59 24.49 -15.98
N THR A 29 11.66 24.18 -15.26
CA THR A 29 12.36 22.89 -15.38
C THR A 29 11.89 21.91 -14.31
N LEU A 30 11.77 22.36 -13.06
CA LEU A 30 11.44 21.48 -11.92
C LEU A 30 9.95 21.14 -11.83
N GLY A 31 9.09 21.97 -12.42
CA GLY A 31 7.66 21.94 -12.18
C GLY A 31 7.27 22.74 -10.93
N LEU A 32 5.99 23.11 -10.86
CA LEU A 32 5.45 23.87 -9.75
C LEU A 32 5.39 23.02 -8.47
N LEU A 33 5.83 23.59 -7.36
CA LEU A 33 5.71 23.01 -6.03
C LEU A 33 5.40 24.11 -5.01
N THR A 34 4.37 23.91 -4.19
CA THR A 34 3.90 24.95 -3.27
C THR A 34 4.78 25.04 -2.01
N PRO A 35 4.90 26.20 -1.35
CA PRO A 35 5.68 26.34 -0.13
C PRO A 35 5.31 25.37 1.02
N PRO A 36 4.03 24.99 1.24
CA PRO A 36 3.67 23.92 2.16
C PRO A 36 4.34 22.58 1.87
N ALA A 37 4.57 22.22 0.60
CA ALA A 37 5.23 20.98 0.23
C ALA A 37 6.70 20.93 0.64
N TYR A 38 7.43 22.04 0.60
CA TYR A 38 8.79 22.12 1.14
C TYR A 38 8.80 21.94 2.67
N ARG A 39 7.84 22.54 3.38
CA ARG A 39 7.71 22.40 4.84
C ARG A 39 7.36 20.96 5.24
N GLN A 40 6.42 20.33 4.54
CA GLN A 40 6.07 18.93 4.78
C GLN A 40 7.23 17.99 4.44
N ALA A 41 7.95 18.25 3.35
CA ALA A 41 9.14 17.49 3.03
C ALA A 41 10.20 17.62 4.14
N ALA A 42 10.42 18.82 4.67
CA ALA A 42 11.31 19.01 5.83
C ALA A 42 10.84 18.24 7.07
N GLU A 43 9.54 18.25 7.38
CA GLU A 43 8.95 17.50 8.50
C GLU A 43 9.14 15.99 8.32
N ASN A 44 8.95 15.50 7.10
CA ASN A 44 9.09 14.08 6.76
C ASN A 44 10.57 13.66 6.55
N GLY A 45 11.54 14.56 6.72
CA GLY A 45 12.96 14.30 6.49
C GLY A 45 13.38 14.19 5.02
N GLY A 46 12.50 14.59 4.10
CA GLY A 46 12.66 14.54 2.65
C GLY A 46 13.20 15.82 1.98
N LEU A 47 13.84 16.72 2.74
CA LEU A 47 14.44 17.96 2.20
C LEU A 47 15.89 18.11 2.66
N LEU A 48 16.82 18.07 1.71
CA LEU A 48 18.24 18.36 1.91
C LEU A 48 18.62 19.65 1.20
N VAL A 49 19.41 20.49 1.86
CA VAL A 49 19.83 21.80 1.35
C VAL A 49 21.35 21.89 1.37
N ALA A 50 21.93 22.32 0.25
CA ALA A 50 23.35 22.63 0.11
C ALA A 50 23.55 24.13 0.34
N VAL A 51 24.43 24.47 1.30
CA VAL A 51 24.69 25.84 1.74
C VAL A 51 26.19 26.15 1.63
N GLU A 52 26.53 27.34 1.14
CA GLU A 52 27.87 27.92 1.21
C GLU A 52 27.74 29.39 1.67
N ALA A 53 28.49 29.77 2.72
CA ALA A 53 28.43 31.11 3.30
C ALA A 53 26.99 31.61 3.61
N ASP A 54 26.17 30.73 4.20
CA ASP A 54 24.75 30.96 4.55
C ASP A 54 23.80 31.22 3.37
N GLU A 55 24.27 31.00 2.14
CA GLU A 55 23.48 31.04 0.92
C GLU A 55 23.10 29.64 0.43
N VAL A 56 21.84 29.48 0.02
CA VAL A 56 21.32 28.22 -0.52
C VAL A 56 21.74 28.10 -1.98
N ILE A 57 22.63 27.15 -2.25
CA ILE A 57 23.22 26.94 -3.58
C ILE A 57 22.67 25.70 -4.30
N GLY A 58 21.90 24.88 -3.60
CA GLY A 58 21.18 23.74 -4.17
C GLY A 58 20.32 23.03 -3.13
N TYR A 59 19.41 22.18 -3.58
CA TYR A 59 18.58 21.34 -2.72
C TYR A 59 18.14 20.06 -3.43
N ALA A 60 17.78 19.06 -2.64
CA ALA A 60 17.10 17.86 -3.10
C ALA A 60 15.83 17.67 -2.27
N LEU A 61 14.70 17.49 -2.97
CA LEU A 61 13.40 17.21 -2.37
C LEU A 61 12.94 15.83 -2.82
N PHE A 62 12.65 14.96 -1.88
CA PHE A 62 12.31 13.56 -2.14
C PHE A 62 11.25 13.02 -1.17
N GLY A 63 10.46 12.09 -1.66
CA GLY A 63 9.48 11.34 -0.87
C GLY A 63 10.10 10.11 -0.24
N LEU A 64 9.65 9.80 0.98
CA LEU A 64 9.98 8.59 1.72
C LEU A 64 8.69 7.80 2.01
N PRO A 65 8.08 7.14 1.00
CA PRO A 65 6.81 6.46 1.20
C PRO A 65 6.96 5.40 2.30
N LYS A 66 5.96 5.27 3.18
CA LYS A 66 6.02 4.35 4.33
C LYS A 66 6.00 2.87 3.92
N ARG A 67 5.33 2.55 2.80
CA ARG A 67 5.15 1.18 2.29
C ARG A 67 5.97 0.84 1.04
N SER A 68 6.70 1.80 0.46
CA SER A 68 7.64 1.53 -0.63
C SER A 68 9.05 1.62 -0.09
N ALA A 69 9.94 0.75 -0.53
CA ALA A 69 11.34 0.82 -0.13
C ALA A 69 12.19 1.74 -1.02
N HIS A 70 11.58 2.38 -2.00
CA HIS A 70 12.25 3.31 -2.90
C HIS A 70 12.10 4.75 -2.44
N ILE A 71 13.14 5.55 -2.69
CA ILE A 71 13.11 7.00 -2.51
C ILE A 71 12.62 7.61 -3.81
N ARG A 72 11.61 8.47 -3.76
CA ARG A 72 11.13 9.19 -4.94
C ARG A 72 11.77 10.58 -4.96
N LEU A 73 12.77 10.78 -5.80
CA LEU A 73 13.39 12.08 -5.99
C LEU A 73 12.49 12.96 -6.87
N ALA A 74 11.88 13.97 -6.25
CA ALA A 74 10.98 14.89 -6.94
C ALA A 74 11.77 16.04 -7.58
N HIS A 75 12.57 16.77 -6.78
CA HIS A 75 13.41 17.86 -7.28
C HIS A 75 14.88 17.60 -6.93
N LEU A 76 15.76 17.87 -7.88
CA LEU A 76 17.19 18.03 -7.67
C LEU A 76 17.63 19.34 -8.32
N CYS A 77 17.89 20.35 -7.50
CA CYS A 77 18.14 21.71 -7.95
C CYS A 77 19.53 22.18 -7.53
N VAL A 78 20.27 22.75 -8.47
CA VAL A 78 21.54 23.45 -8.22
C VAL A 78 21.46 24.79 -8.92
N ALA A 79 21.79 25.87 -8.19
CA ALA A 79 21.85 27.20 -8.75
C ALA A 79 22.78 27.22 -9.98
N GLU A 80 22.36 27.89 -11.05
CA GLU A 80 23.04 27.91 -12.35
C GLU A 80 24.51 28.30 -12.22
N GLU A 81 24.80 29.30 -11.38
CA GLU A 81 26.14 29.82 -11.12
C GLU A 81 27.03 28.82 -10.37
N GLN A 82 26.43 27.76 -9.83
CA GLN A 82 27.06 26.78 -8.95
C GLN A 82 27.15 25.39 -9.59
N ARG A 83 26.66 25.23 -10.83
CA ARG A 83 26.74 23.97 -11.59
C ARG A 83 28.20 23.61 -11.91
N GLY A 84 28.45 22.31 -12.14
CA GLY A 84 29.81 21.79 -12.37
C GLY A 84 30.67 21.65 -11.11
N ARG A 85 30.23 22.15 -9.95
CA ARG A 85 30.95 22.05 -8.67
C ARG A 85 30.70 20.75 -7.88
N GLY A 86 29.97 19.79 -8.47
CA GLY A 86 29.65 18.51 -7.81
C GLY A 86 28.55 18.57 -6.74
N ILE A 87 27.80 19.67 -6.61
CA ILE A 87 26.75 19.85 -5.58
C ILE A 87 25.64 18.81 -5.71
N ALA A 88 25.19 18.51 -6.93
CA ALA A 88 24.19 17.47 -7.17
C ALA A 88 24.64 16.10 -6.63
N ARG A 89 25.91 15.74 -6.85
CA ARG A 89 26.50 14.52 -6.32
C ARG A 89 26.53 14.53 -4.79
N LEU A 90 26.91 15.65 -4.17
CA LEU A 90 26.89 15.79 -2.71
C LEU A 90 25.47 15.60 -2.13
N LEU A 91 24.45 16.14 -2.79
CA LEU A 91 23.05 15.95 -2.40
C LEU A 91 22.62 14.48 -2.52
N VAL A 92 22.90 13.83 -3.65
CA VAL A 92 22.56 12.41 -3.84
C VAL A 92 23.30 11.52 -2.84
N GLU A 93 24.60 11.70 -2.64
CA GLU A 93 25.36 10.95 -1.64
C GLU A 93 24.85 11.20 -0.20
N ALA A 94 24.42 12.42 0.09
CA ALA A 94 23.79 12.74 1.38
C ALA A 94 22.44 12.03 1.58
N ILE A 95 21.67 11.78 0.52
CA ILE A 95 20.46 10.93 0.56
C ILE A 95 20.86 9.49 0.87
N LYS A 96 21.82 8.93 0.11
CA LYS A 96 22.31 7.55 0.27
C LYS A 96 22.77 7.25 1.70
N GLN A 97 23.56 8.16 2.26
CA GLN A 97 24.09 8.02 3.63
C GLN A 97 23.02 8.11 4.72
N ARG A 98 21.93 8.85 4.49
CA ARG A 98 20.84 9.03 5.45
C ARG A 98 19.78 7.94 5.35
N HIS A 99 19.66 7.35 4.17
CA HIS A 99 18.65 6.35 3.88
C HIS A 99 19.25 5.04 3.34
N PRO A 100 20.29 4.47 4.00
CA PRO A 100 20.91 3.22 3.54
C PRO A 100 19.95 2.03 3.62
N GLN A 101 18.81 2.15 4.31
CA GLN A 101 17.77 1.13 4.41
C GLN A 101 16.81 1.09 3.22
N ARG A 102 16.94 1.99 2.25
CA ARG A 102 16.10 2.05 1.05
C ARG A 102 16.76 1.30 -0.09
N LEU A 103 15.99 0.66 -0.97
CA LEU A 103 16.53 -0.11 -2.10
C LEU A 103 17.22 0.76 -3.15
N GLY A 104 16.71 1.98 -3.36
CA GLY A 104 17.21 2.85 -4.42
C GLY A 104 16.44 4.14 -4.53
N ILE A 105 16.88 4.99 -5.46
CA ILE A 105 16.30 6.29 -5.75
C ILE A 105 15.69 6.26 -7.15
N LYS A 106 14.39 6.54 -7.25
CA LYS A 106 13.68 6.75 -8.52
C LYS A 106 13.54 8.22 -8.80
N ALA A 107 13.79 8.62 -10.04
CA ALA A 107 13.54 9.96 -10.54
C ALA A 107 12.89 9.88 -11.93
N LYS A 108 12.21 10.95 -12.32
CA LYS A 108 11.68 11.12 -13.68
C LYS A 108 12.09 12.48 -14.20
N CYS A 109 12.52 12.54 -15.45
CA CYS A 109 13.04 13.75 -16.06
C CYS A 109 12.53 13.85 -17.50
N ARG A 110 12.15 15.05 -17.94
CA ARG A 110 11.77 15.23 -19.34
C ARG A 110 12.97 15.01 -20.24
N ARG A 111 12.76 14.26 -21.32
CA ARG A 111 13.80 13.93 -22.29
C ARG A 111 14.37 15.18 -22.98
N ASP A 112 13.51 16.18 -23.22
CA ASP A 112 13.87 17.45 -23.86
C ASP A 112 14.75 18.37 -23.01
N TYR A 113 14.99 18.04 -21.74
CA TYR A 113 15.92 18.79 -20.90
C TYR A 113 17.39 18.45 -21.16
N GLU A 114 17.67 17.39 -21.92
CA GLU A 114 19.04 16.98 -22.28
C GLU A 114 19.95 16.73 -21.06
N LEU A 115 19.37 16.18 -19.98
CA LEU A 115 20.06 15.95 -18.69
C LEU A 115 20.60 14.52 -18.51
N SER A 116 20.54 13.67 -19.54
CA SER A 116 20.91 12.24 -19.44
C SER A 116 22.36 12.02 -18.99
N ASP A 117 23.30 12.84 -19.46
CA ASP A 117 24.71 12.77 -19.05
C ASP A 117 24.87 13.08 -17.55
N MET A 118 24.07 14.00 -17.02
CA MET A 118 24.08 14.32 -15.59
C MET A 118 23.63 13.13 -14.77
N TRP A 119 22.47 12.53 -15.09
CA TRP A 119 21.94 11.37 -14.38
C TRP A 119 22.90 10.18 -14.41
N THR A 120 23.46 9.90 -15.58
CA THR A 120 24.49 8.86 -15.76
C THR A 120 25.72 9.13 -14.89
N SER A 121 26.19 10.39 -14.82
CA SER A 121 27.34 10.78 -14.00
C SER A 121 27.08 10.72 -12.47
N LEU A 122 25.81 10.67 -12.07
CA LEU A 122 25.36 10.47 -10.69
C LEU A 122 25.14 8.98 -10.36
N GLY A 123 25.29 8.09 -11.35
CA GLY A 123 25.14 6.64 -11.21
C GLY A 123 23.72 6.12 -11.51
N PHE A 124 22.81 6.97 -11.97
CA PHE A 124 21.47 6.52 -12.35
C PHE A 124 21.51 5.79 -13.70
N VAL A 125 20.66 4.77 -13.85
CA VAL A 125 20.40 4.07 -15.10
C VAL A 125 19.00 4.40 -15.61
N PRO A 126 18.78 4.50 -16.93
CA PRO A 126 17.45 4.66 -17.50
C PRO A 126 16.54 3.47 -17.14
N ASN A 127 15.30 3.74 -16.73
CA ASN A 127 14.31 2.75 -16.32
C ASN A 127 12.90 3.14 -16.81
N GLY A 128 12.60 2.83 -18.08
CA GLY A 128 11.31 3.07 -18.71
C GLY A 128 11.08 4.50 -19.19
N GLU A 129 9.98 4.70 -19.92
CA GLU A 129 9.53 6.00 -20.42
C GLU A 129 8.01 6.14 -20.23
N VAL A 130 7.56 7.35 -19.90
CA VAL A 130 6.13 7.66 -19.75
C VAL A 130 5.81 8.99 -20.41
N ARG A 131 4.58 9.13 -20.94
CA ARG A 131 4.11 10.38 -21.53
C ARG A 131 3.67 11.36 -20.44
N GLY A 132 4.22 12.57 -20.45
CA GLY A 132 3.88 13.63 -19.50
C GLY A 132 2.44 14.16 -19.64
N ARG A 133 1.89 14.70 -18.55
CA ARG A 133 0.54 15.33 -18.51
C ARG A 133 0.55 16.84 -18.78
N GLY A 134 1.73 17.41 -19.05
CA GLY A 134 1.86 18.81 -19.46
C GLY A 134 1.10 19.08 -20.77
N ARG A 135 0.83 20.36 -21.05
CA ARG A 135 0.10 20.77 -22.27
C ARG A 135 0.76 20.31 -23.58
N ASP A 136 2.07 20.07 -23.54
CA ASP A 136 2.90 19.56 -24.63
C ASP A 136 2.96 18.03 -24.70
N GLY A 137 2.67 17.32 -23.62
CA GLY A 137 2.61 15.86 -23.57
C GLY A 137 3.96 15.18 -23.81
N GLU A 138 5.07 15.84 -23.45
CA GLU A 138 6.44 15.38 -23.69
C GLU A 138 6.81 14.11 -22.93
N ILE A 139 7.80 13.37 -23.46
CA ILE A 139 8.25 12.10 -22.87
C ILE A 139 9.11 12.36 -21.62
N LEU A 140 8.81 11.62 -20.55
CA LEU A 140 9.58 11.53 -19.31
C LEU A 140 10.40 10.25 -19.31
N ASP A 141 11.71 10.37 -19.19
CA ASP A 141 12.63 9.26 -18.93
C ASP A 141 12.61 8.92 -17.44
N GLY A 142 12.40 7.64 -17.13
CA GLY A 142 12.58 7.11 -15.78
C GLY A 142 14.06 6.86 -15.49
N TRP A 143 14.48 7.12 -14.25
CA TRP A 143 15.85 6.96 -13.78
C TRP A 143 15.86 6.20 -12.45
N TRP A 144 16.77 5.25 -12.33
CA TRP A 144 16.94 4.42 -11.14
C TRP A 144 18.39 4.44 -10.65
N LEU A 145 18.59 4.65 -9.35
CA LEU A 145 19.87 4.50 -8.67
C LEU A 145 19.75 3.44 -7.59
N ASP A 146 20.42 2.31 -7.77
CA ASP A 146 20.50 1.23 -6.79
C ASP A 146 21.39 1.63 -5.59
N LEU A 147 20.97 1.28 -4.37
CA LEU A 147 21.75 1.45 -3.13
C LEU A 147 22.52 0.18 -2.72
N GLY A 148 22.57 -0.83 -3.59
CA GLY A 148 23.33 -2.07 -3.38
C GLY A 148 22.59 -3.09 -2.53
N HIS A 149 21.25 -3.09 -2.61
CA HIS A 149 20.41 -4.07 -1.93
C HIS A 149 19.95 -5.16 -2.88
N PRO A 150 19.49 -6.28 -2.34
CA PRO A 150 18.81 -7.30 -3.10
C PRO A 150 17.72 -6.76 -4.03
N ASP A 151 17.96 -6.81 -5.35
CA ASP A 151 16.98 -6.36 -6.33
C ASP A 151 15.94 -7.46 -6.60
N LEU A 152 15.03 -7.63 -5.63
CA LEU A 152 13.99 -8.64 -5.65
C LEU A 152 12.68 -8.18 -6.32
N PHE A 153 12.58 -6.90 -6.70
CA PHE A 153 11.29 -6.24 -6.97
C PHE A 153 11.28 -5.26 -8.15
N THR A 154 12.34 -5.16 -8.95
CA THR A 154 12.45 -4.10 -9.97
C THR A 154 11.42 -4.17 -11.09
N GLU A 155 10.87 -5.34 -11.40
CA GLU A 155 10.15 -5.55 -12.66
C GLU A 155 8.62 -5.50 -12.55
N VAL A 156 8.04 -5.63 -11.36
CA VAL A 156 6.58 -5.82 -11.19
C VAL A 156 6.01 -4.84 -10.16
N GLU A 157 6.12 -3.53 -10.43
CA GLU A 157 5.43 -2.51 -9.63
C GLU A 157 4.05 -2.18 -10.19
N SER A 158 3.13 -1.80 -9.29
CA SER A 158 1.85 -1.24 -9.68
C SER A 158 1.99 0.21 -10.17
N ASP A 159 1.75 0.41 -11.46
CA ASP A 159 1.58 1.73 -12.09
C ASP A 159 0.21 2.38 -11.81
N ALA A 160 -0.60 1.79 -10.91
CA ALA A 160 -1.93 2.30 -10.61
C ALA A 160 -1.85 3.74 -10.06
N LEU A 161 -2.42 4.68 -10.81
CA LEU A 161 -2.49 6.09 -10.43
C LEU A 161 -3.56 6.32 -9.37
N LEU A 162 -3.33 7.28 -8.47
CA LEU A 162 -4.41 7.82 -7.65
C LEU A 162 -5.39 8.59 -8.53
N VAL A 163 -6.56 8.01 -8.79
CA VAL A 163 -7.63 8.72 -9.48
C VAL A 163 -8.28 9.74 -8.55
N VAL A 164 -8.19 11.03 -8.87
CA VAL A 164 -8.72 12.15 -8.09
C VAL A 164 -9.86 12.80 -8.85
N THR A 165 -11.06 12.77 -8.26
CA THR A 165 -12.17 13.56 -8.79
C THR A 165 -11.95 15.04 -8.49
N VAL A 166 -12.24 15.92 -9.44
CA VAL A 166 -12.18 17.37 -9.24
C VAL A 166 -13.56 18.02 -9.28
N ASP A 167 -13.77 19.04 -8.45
CA ASP A 167 -14.92 19.94 -8.58
C ASP A 167 -14.70 21.02 -9.65
N HIS A 168 -15.72 21.82 -9.92
CA HIS A 168 -15.61 22.92 -10.91
C HIS A 168 -14.58 23.98 -10.52
N GLY A 169 -14.38 24.25 -9.22
CA GLY A 169 -13.42 25.26 -8.76
C GLY A 169 -11.99 24.88 -9.11
N VAL A 170 -11.61 23.63 -8.88
CA VAL A 170 -10.29 23.08 -9.25
C VAL A 170 -10.18 22.93 -10.77
N PHE A 171 -11.22 22.44 -11.43
CA PHE A 171 -11.24 22.30 -12.89
C PHE A 171 -11.04 23.64 -13.62
N ALA A 172 -11.74 24.70 -13.18
CA ALA A 172 -11.64 26.03 -13.76
C ALA A 172 -10.23 26.63 -13.61
N ASP A 173 -9.48 26.33 -12.55
CA ASP A 173 -8.09 26.80 -12.43
C ASP A 173 -7.15 26.10 -13.42
N LEU A 174 -7.40 24.81 -13.67
CA LEU A 174 -6.58 23.98 -14.55
C LEU A 174 -6.87 24.25 -16.03
N ARG A 175 -8.13 24.59 -16.35
CA ARG A 175 -8.67 24.57 -17.71
C ARG A 175 -9.51 25.79 -18.10
N GLY A 176 -9.68 26.77 -17.21
CA GLY A 176 -10.39 28.02 -17.53
C GLY A 176 -9.51 29.05 -18.23
N LEU A 177 -10.13 30.03 -18.89
CA LEU A 177 -9.41 31.15 -19.53
C LEU A 177 -8.98 32.20 -18.50
N ALA A 178 -9.68 32.29 -17.38
CA ALA A 178 -9.39 33.25 -16.33
C ALA A 178 -8.29 32.73 -15.40
N GLU A 179 -7.21 33.50 -15.24
CA GLU A 179 -6.24 33.24 -14.18
C GLU A 179 -6.83 33.67 -12.83
N THR A 180 -6.97 32.72 -11.91
CA THR A 180 -7.33 33.02 -10.51
C THR A 180 -6.05 33.13 -9.67
N ALA A 181 -6.04 34.04 -8.69
CA ALA A 181 -4.87 34.28 -7.84
C ALA A 181 -4.41 33.04 -7.06
N ASP A 182 -5.33 32.11 -6.79
CA ASP A 182 -5.09 30.88 -6.04
C ASP A 182 -5.02 29.63 -6.95
N ALA A 183 -4.89 29.79 -8.27
CA ALA A 183 -4.84 28.68 -9.23
C ALA A 183 -3.58 27.81 -9.08
N GLU A 184 -2.53 28.32 -8.44
CA GLU A 184 -1.25 27.63 -8.26
C GLU A 184 -1.40 26.31 -7.50
N GLU A 185 -2.28 26.27 -6.49
CA GLU A 185 -2.53 25.05 -5.72
C GLU A 185 -3.10 23.93 -6.60
N SER A 186 -4.08 24.27 -7.45
CA SER A 186 -4.69 23.36 -8.42
C SER A 186 -3.67 22.93 -9.48
N ARG A 187 -2.89 23.88 -10.04
CA ARG A 187 -1.88 23.62 -11.08
C ARG A 187 -0.78 22.65 -10.63
N ALA A 188 -0.48 22.58 -9.34
CA ALA A 188 0.48 21.62 -8.79
C ALA A 188 0.07 20.16 -9.03
N LEU A 189 -1.23 19.85 -9.19
CA LEU A 189 -1.72 18.51 -9.55
C LEU A 189 -1.23 18.03 -10.92
N GLU A 190 -0.91 18.96 -11.82
CA GLU A 190 -0.45 18.69 -13.19
C GLU A 190 1.06 18.84 -13.36
N ALA A 191 1.79 19.12 -12.27
CA ALA A 191 3.24 19.21 -12.32
C ALA A 191 3.85 17.89 -12.83
N GLY A 192 4.98 17.98 -13.53
CA GLY A 192 5.63 16.82 -14.17
C GLY A 192 5.94 15.69 -13.18
N TRP A 193 6.30 16.02 -11.94
CA TRP A 193 6.58 15.05 -10.89
C TRP A 193 5.32 14.31 -10.36
N MET A 194 4.12 14.81 -10.63
CA MET A 194 2.84 14.17 -10.28
C MET A 194 2.35 13.21 -11.38
N THR A 195 2.99 13.18 -12.55
CA THR A 195 2.51 12.50 -13.77
C THR A 195 2.05 11.07 -13.51
N ASP A 196 2.89 10.33 -12.80
CA ASP A 196 2.69 8.89 -12.59
C ASP A 196 2.17 8.58 -11.18
N LEU A 197 1.58 9.58 -10.54
CA LEU A 197 1.04 9.44 -9.20
C LEU A 197 -0.47 9.69 -9.19
N VAL A 198 -1.00 10.49 -10.10
CA VAL A 198 -2.42 10.89 -10.13
C VAL A 198 -3.03 10.75 -11.52
N GLU A 199 -4.30 10.38 -11.59
CA GLU A 199 -5.17 10.55 -12.76
C GLU A 199 -6.29 11.51 -12.36
N LEU A 200 -6.58 12.54 -13.15
CA LEU A 200 -7.69 13.45 -12.83
C LEU A 200 -8.99 12.97 -13.49
N ALA A 201 -10.07 12.93 -12.71
CA ALA A 201 -11.38 12.49 -13.15
C ALA A 201 -12.46 13.54 -12.90
N TYR A 202 -13.55 13.46 -13.66
CA TYR A 202 -14.72 14.31 -13.47
C TYR A 202 -16.02 13.52 -13.40
N THR A 203 -16.97 14.08 -12.66
CA THR A 203 -18.31 13.50 -12.50
C THR A 203 -19.35 14.19 -13.41
N PRO A 204 -20.53 13.58 -13.63
CA PRO A 204 -21.63 14.23 -14.34
C PRO A 204 -22.02 15.60 -13.77
N GLN A 205 -21.92 15.79 -12.45
CA GLN A 205 -22.16 17.07 -11.79
C GLN A 205 -21.24 18.20 -12.28
N LEU A 206 -19.99 17.91 -12.68
CA LEU A 206 -19.11 18.91 -13.29
C LEU A 206 -19.68 19.40 -14.63
N VAL A 207 -20.16 18.48 -15.46
CA VAL A 207 -20.75 18.80 -16.77
C VAL A 207 -21.96 19.71 -16.62
N HIS A 208 -22.81 19.45 -15.62
CA HIS A 208 -23.93 20.33 -15.29
C HIS A 208 -23.48 21.73 -14.86
N GLN A 209 -22.41 21.84 -14.07
CA GLN A 209 -21.89 23.15 -13.66
C GLN A 209 -21.28 23.93 -14.83
N ILE A 210 -20.53 23.26 -15.71
CA ILE A 210 -19.98 23.89 -16.93
C ILE A 210 -21.12 24.42 -17.82
N ARG A 211 -22.23 23.67 -17.96
CA ARG A 211 -23.40 24.14 -18.73
C ARG A 211 -23.95 25.47 -18.20
N ASP A 212 -23.94 25.65 -16.88
CA ASP A 212 -24.51 26.81 -16.20
C ASP A 212 -23.57 28.03 -16.17
N VAL A 213 -22.35 27.92 -16.73
CA VAL A 213 -21.42 29.05 -16.91
C VAL A 213 -22.03 30.06 -17.88
N GLY A 214 -22.19 31.31 -17.43
CA GLY A 214 -22.84 32.37 -18.20
C GLY A 214 -22.05 32.83 -19.43
N ASP A 215 -20.72 32.92 -19.33
CA ASP A 215 -19.85 33.27 -20.45
C ASP A 215 -19.77 32.12 -21.46
N THR A 216 -20.13 32.41 -22.71
CA THR A 216 -20.18 31.41 -23.78
C THR A 216 -18.78 30.98 -24.23
N ALA A 217 -17.80 31.89 -24.25
CA ALA A 217 -16.43 31.56 -24.64
C ALA A 217 -15.77 30.66 -23.59
N GLU A 218 -15.91 31.02 -22.32
CA GLU A 218 -15.42 30.22 -21.19
C GLU A 218 -16.09 28.83 -21.16
N ARG A 219 -17.42 28.78 -21.30
CA ARG A 219 -18.16 27.51 -21.34
C ARG A 219 -17.70 26.59 -22.48
N GLN A 220 -17.47 27.12 -23.68
CA GLN A 220 -16.98 26.34 -24.80
C GLN A 220 -15.55 25.83 -24.58
N HIS A 221 -14.69 26.68 -24.01
CA HIS A 221 -13.30 26.32 -23.69
C HIS A 221 -13.25 25.19 -22.64
N GLN A 222 -13.95 25.36 -21.53
CA GLN A 222 -14.05 24.36 -20.47
C GLN A 222 -14.63 23.04 -20.96
N ARG A 223 -15.66 23.06 -21.82
CA ARG A 223 -16.21 21.82 -22.42
C ARG A 223 -15.19 21.07 -23.28
N ALA A 224 -14.41 21.79 -24.09
CA ALA A 224 -13.37 21.16 -24.92
C ALA A 224 -12.25 20.56 -24.06
N ALA A 225 -11.95 21.18 -22.93
CA ALA A 225 -10.92 20.74 -22.00
C ALA A 225 -11.25 19.46 -21.19
N LEU A 226 -12.51 19.01 -21.18
CA LEU A 226 -12.91 17.77 -20.48
C LEU A 226 -12.21 16.52 -21.03
N HIS A 227 -11.82 16.52 -22.30
CA HIS A 227 -11.12 15.39 -22.93
C HIS A 227 -9.78 15.03 -22.27
N GLY A 228 -9.20 15.93 -21.47
CA GLY A 228 -7.97 15.66 -20.72
C GLY A 228 -8.17 14.97 -19.37
N LEU A 229 -9.42 14.67 -18.97
CA LEU A 229 -9.75 14.01 -17.71
C LEU A 229 -10.57 12.74 -17.95
N ARG A 230 -10.47 11.79 -17.02
CA ARG A 230 -11.29 10.57 -17.03
C ARG A 230 -12.74 10.89 -16.70
N GLN A 231 -13.66 10.48 -17.58
CA GLN A 231 -15.09 10.59 -17.32
C GLN A 231 -15.57 9.48 -16.40
N LEU A 232 -16.33 9.83 -15.36
CA LEU A 232 -17.03 8.87 -14.49
C LEU A 232 -18.49 8.74 -14.91
N THR A 233 -19.00 7.51 -14.87
CA THR A 233 -20.39 7.16 -15.23
C THR A 233 -21.05 6.30 -14.13
N PRO A 234 -21.30 6.86 -12.92
CA PRO A 234 -21.96 6.13 -11.86
C PRO A 234 -23.45 5.88 -12.17
N ALA A 235 -24.01 4.80 -11.63
CA ALA A 235 -25.42 4.45 -11.80
C ALA A 235 -26.33 5.50 -11.13
N SER A 236 -27.29 6.06 -11.89
CA SER A 236 -28.11 7.18 -11.42
C SER A 236 -28.97 6.87 -10.19
N GLU A 237 -29.48 5.63 -10.08
CA GLU A 237 -30.27 5.18 -8.93
C GLU A 237 -29.42 5.15 -7.65
N ALA A 238 -28.24 4.55 -7.70
CA ALA A 238 -27.31 4.50 -6.58
C ALA A 238 -26.87 5.91 -6.13
N VAL A 239 -26.65 6.84 -7.08
CA VAL A 239 -26.33 8.23 -6.77
C VAL A 239 -27.49 8.92 -6.06
N ALA A 240 -28.74 8.68 -6.47
CA ALA A 240 -29.91 9.28 -5.84
C ALA A 240 -30.08 8.81 -4.38
N GLU A 241 -29.92 7.51 -4.14
CA GLU A 241 -29.95 6.93 -2.78
C GLU A 241 -28.83 7.52 -1.91
N ARG A 242 -27.59 7.50 -2.41
CA ARG A 242 -26.44 8.04 -1.68
C ARG A 242 -26.58 9.53 -1.37
N THR A 243 -27.14 10.30 -2.30
CA THR A 243 -27.38 11.74 -2.10
C THR A 243 -28.42 11.97 -0.99
N ALA A 244 -29.46 11.13 -0.90
CA ALA A 244 -30.47 11.22 0.14
C ALA A 244 -29.89 10.92 1.54
N GLU A 245 -29.03 9.91 1.65
CA GLU A 245 -28.30 9.59 2.88
C GLU A 245 -27.40 10.74 3.33
N LEU A 246 -26.60 11.27 2.39
CA LEU A 246 -25.72 12.41 2.63
C LEU A 246 -26.49 13.67 3.07
N LEU A 247 -27.65 13.93 2.46
CA LEU A 247 -28.51 15.07 2.85
C LEU A 247 -29.03 14.92 4.27
N LYS A 248 -29.45 13.70 4.65
CA LYS A 248 -29.92 13.41 6.01
C LYS A 248 -28.79 13.62 7.03
N ALA A 249 -27.62 13.02 6.78
CA ALA A 249 -26.47 13.16 7.66
C ALA A 249 -25.96 14.60 7.77
N ALA A 250 -25.93 15.35 6.65
CA ALA A 250 -25.56 16.77 6.67
C ALA A 250 -26.55 17.61 7.49
N ALA A 251 -27.85 17.33 7.40
CA ALA A 251 -28.86 18.03 8.20
C ALA A 251 -28.76 17.73 9.70
N GLU A 252 -28.34 16.52 10.07
CA GLU A 252 -28.14 16.10 11.46
C GLU A 252 -26.84 16.65 12.06
N SER A 253 -25.73 16.58 11.33
CA SER A 253 -24.40 16.96 11.82
C SER A 253 -24.08 18.45 11.65
N LEU A 254 -24.73 19.14 10.71
CA LEU A 254 -24.48 20.55 10.37
C LEU A 254 -25.80 21.34 10.33
N ALA A 255 -26.48 21.41 11.47
CA ALA A 255 -27.80 22.04 11.61
C ALA A 255 -27.86 23.54 11.23
N ASP A 256 -26.70 24.20 11.10
CA ASP A 256 -26.56 25.59 10.69
C ASP A 256 -26.49 25.80 9.17
N LEU A 257 -26.35 24.73 8.37
CA LEU A 257 -26.28 24.82 6.91
C LEU A 257 -27.67 24.76 6.26
N PRO A 258 -28.06 25.78 5.47
CA PRO A 258 -29.33 25.75 4.75
C PRO A 258 -29.29 24.69 3.64
N VAL A 259 -30.34 23.86 3.55
CA VAL A 259 -30.50 22.88 2.48
C VAL A 259 -30.97 23.58 1.20
N ASP A 260 -30.01 24.16 0.46
CA ASP A 260 -30.24 24.87 -0.79
C ASP A 260 -29.71 24.11 -2.02
N ALA A 261 -29.82 24.71 -3.20
CA ALA A 261 -29.31 24.12 -4.45
C ALA A 261 -27.78 24.01 -4.48
N THR A 262 -27.06 24.79 -3.66
CA THR A 262 -25.60 24.78 -3.57
C THR A 262 -25.14 23.58 -2.75
N LEU A 263 -25.77 23.33 -1.60
CA LEU A 263 -25.50 22.17 -0.77
C LEU A 263 -25.78 20.87 -1.55
N ARG A 264 -26.93 20.78 -2.22
CA ARG A 264 -27.27 19.61 -3.05
C ARG A 264 -26.20 19.33 -4.12
N ARG A 265 -25.70 20.39 -4.76
CA ARG A 265 -24.59 20.28 -5.74
C ARG A 265 -23.32 19.70 -5.13
N CYS A 266 -22.96 20.15 -3.93
CA CYS A 266 -21.77 19.65 -3.23
C CYS A 266 -21.93 18.17 -2.91
N LEU A 267 -23.11 17.77 -2.39
CA LEU A 267 -23.40 16.37 -2.08
C LEU A 267 -23.46 15.49 -3.33
N HIS A 268 -23.88 16.01 -4.48
CA HIS A 268 -23.82 15.27 -5.74
C HIS A 268 -22.39 14.92 -6.15
N TYR A 269 -21.42 15.84 -6.00
CA TYR A 269 -20.01 15.50 -6.26
C TYR A 269 -19.53 14.34 -5.38
N VAL A 270 -19.88 14.37 -4.10
CA VAL A 270 -19.53 13.31 -3.14
C VAL A 270 -20.20 11.99 -3.51
N ALA A 271 -21.50 12.00 -3.77
CA ALA A 271 -22.27 10.81 -4.13
C ALA A 271 -21.78 10.18 -5.44
N GLU A 272 -21.57 10.98 -6.49
CA GLU A 272 -21.08 10.50 -7.78
C GLU A 272 -19.66 9.93 -7.69
N THR A 273 -18.78 10.56 -6.88
CA THR A 273 -17.42 10.05 -6.62
C THR A 273 -17.49 8.68 -5.92
N SER A 274 -18.29 8.57 -4.87
CA SER A 274 -18.48 7.34 -4.10
C SER A 274 -19.07 6.20 -4.95
N CYS A 275 -20.14 6.49 -5.70
CA CYS A 275 -20.80 5.50 -6.56
C CYS A 275 -19.96 5.10 -7.77
N ALA A 276 -18.95 5.89 -8.14
CA ALA A 276 -17.95 5.52 -9.14
C ALA A 276 -16.79 4.68 -8.55
N GLY A 277 -16.85 4.34 -7.25
CA GLY A 277 -15.84 3.55 -6.56
C GLY A 277 -14.58 4.34 -6.14
N LEU A 278 -14.58 5.67 -6.30
CA LEU A 278 -13.46 6.52 -5.96
C LEU A 278 -13.60 7.13 -4.57
N GLN A 279 -12.48 7.51 -3.96
CA GLN A 279 -12.43 7.99 -2.58
C GLN A 279 -11.91 9.42 -2.43
N VAL A 280 -11.37 10.05 -3.47
CA VAL A 280 -10.72 11.36 -3.34
C VAL A 280 -11.43 12.38 -4.22
N LEU A 281 -11.94 13.43 -3.57
CA LEU A 281 -12.50 14.62 -4.21
C LEU A 281 -11.64 15.84 -3.86
N ALA A 282 -10.93 16.38 -4.85
CA ALA A 282 -10.19 17.62 -4.73
C ALA A 282 -11.12 18.83 -4.95
N THR A 283 -11.10 19.77 -4.01
CA THR A 283 -11.96 20.96 -4.04
C THR A 283 -11.25 22.16 -3.43
N ARG A 284 -11.62 23.36 -3.88
CA ARG A 284 -11.34 24.62 -3.18
C ARG A 284 -12.62 25.26 -2.63
N ASN A 285 -13.77 24.62 -2.78
CA ASN A 285 -15.04 25.14 -2.32
C ASN A 285 -15.15 24.97 -0.79
N PRO A 286 -15.23 26.07 -0.01
CA PRO A 286 -15.29 25.99 1.44
C PRO A 286 -16.48 25.19 1.96
N LEU A 287 -17.60 25.16 1.23
CA LEU A 287 -18.77 24.37 1.61
C LEU A 287 -18.51 22.87 1.48
N LEU A 288 -17.84 22.43 0.41
CA LEU A 288 -17.43 21.02 0.28
C LEU A 288 -16.45 20.64 1.38
N SER A 289 -15.48 21.49 1.70
CA SER A 289 -14.54 21.23 2.79
C SER A 289 -15.22 21.08 4.16
N ARG A 290 -16.30 21.86 4.42
CA ARG A 290 -17.12 21.69 5.64
C ARG A 290 -17.89 20.37 5.70
N LEU A 291 -18.09 19.71 4.56
CA LEU A 291 -18.79 18.42 4.45
C LEU A 291 -17.83 17.22 4.55
N ALA A 292 -16.53 17.44 4.80
CA ALA A 292 -15.52 16.37 4.76
C ALA A 292 -15.86 15.20 5.71
N ASP A 293 -16.29 15.49 6.95
CA ASP A 293 -16.62 14.44 7.92
C ASP A 293 -17.85 13.64 7.47
N VAL A 294 -18.91 14.32 7.03
CA VAL A 294 -20.13 13.68 6.50
C VAL A 294 -19.83 12.85 5.24
N ALA A 295 -19.01 13.39 4.33
CA ALA A 295 -18.60 12.71 3.11
C ALA A 295 -17.77 11.45 3.42
N TRP A 296 -16.92 11.51 4.44
CA TRP A 296 -16.13 10.36 4.87
C TRP A 296 -17.01 9.30 5.56
N GLU A 297 -17.85 9.68 6.52
CA GLU A 297 -18.66 8.75 7.30
C GLU A 297 -19.70 8.02 6.45
N VAL A 298 -20.40 8.75 5.56
CA VAL A 298 -21.52 8.19 4.79
C VAL A 298 -21.06 7.59 3.47
N ALA A 299 -20.17 8.28 2.76
CA ALA A 299 -19.83 7.96 1.38
C ALA A 299 -18.39 7.45 1.21
N ARG A 300 -17.58 7.43 2.30
CA ARG A 300 -16.16 7.07 2.29
C ARG A 300 -15.34 7.88 1.28
N VAL A 301 -15.72 9.15 1.07
CA VAL A 301 -15.01 10.09 0.19
C VAL A 301 -14.28 11.13 1.03
N ARG A 302 -12.98 11.21 0.84
CA ARG A 302 -12.10 12.26 1.36
C ARG A 302 -12.24 13.50 0.51
N VAL A 303 -12.85 14.52 1.09
CA VAL A 303 -12.91 15.86 0.51
C VAL A 303 -11.69 16.63 0.97
N VAL A 304 -10.80 16.93 0.03
CA VAL A 304 -9.47 17.49 0.32
C VAL A 304 -9.15 18.65 -0.61
N SER A 305 -8.22 19.51 -0.22
CA SER A 305 -7.71 20.54 -1.11
C SER A 305 -6.65 19.97 -2.08
N PRO A 306 -6.36 20.65 -3.21
CA PRO A 306 -5.31 20.20 -4.13
C PRO A 306 -3.93 20.05 -3.47
N SER A 307 -3.56 20.92 -2.51
CA SER A 307 -2.29 20.79 -1.80
C SER A 307 -2.25 19.51 -0.97
N THR A 308 -3.30 19.16 -0.24
CA THR A 308 -3.39 17.87 0.49
C THR A 308 -3.15 16.68 -0.43
N VAL A 309 -3.70 16.70 -1.66
CA VAL A 309 -3.44 15.63 -2.64
C VAL A 309 -1.96 15.56 -3.00
N THR A 310 -1.31 16.69 -3.31
CA THR A 310 0.13 16.70 -3.62
C THR A 310 1.01 16.25 -2.45
N LEU A 311 0.60 16.57 -1.21
CA LEU A 311 1.34 16.24 0.01
C LEU A 311 1.21 14.76 0.41
N HIS A 312 0.02 14.20 0.25
CA HIS A 312 -0.34 12.86 0.74
C HIS A 312 -0.62 11.86 -0.39
N VAL A 313 -0.11 12.12 -1.60
CA VAL A 313 -0.42 11.31 -2.79
C VAL A 313 -0.15 9.82 -2.58
N ASP A 314 0.96 9.45 -1.95
CA ASP A 314 1.30 8.05 -1.70
C ASP A 314 0.33 7.38 -0.70
N GLU A 315 -0.08 8.09 0.34
CA GLU A 315 -1.02 7.60 1.36
C GLU A 315 -2.45 7.49 0.81
N LEU A 316 -2.87 8.47 0.00
CA LEU A 316 -4.16 8.48 -0.68
C LEU A 316 -4.25 7.40 -1.75
N ARG A 317 -3.18 7.23 -2.55
CA ARG A 317 -3.07 6.17 -3.56
C ARG A 317 -3.26 4.80 -2.92
N GLN A 318 -2.53 4.53 -1.85
CA GLN A 318 -2.62 3.26 -1.13
C GLN A 318 -4.02 3.02 -0.54
N ALA A 319 -4.66 4.05 0.01
CA ALA A 319 -6.01 3.93 0.57
C ALA A 319 -7.07 3.62 -0.50
N GLN A 320 -6.89 4.15 -1.72
CA GLN A 320 -7.79 3.88 -2.84
C GLN A 320 -7.58 2.48 -3.44
N VAL A 321 -6.32 2.10 -3.63
CA VAL A 321 -5.85 0.88 -4.29
C VAL A 321 -6.11 -0.36 -3.43
N TYR A 322 -5.90 -0.25 -2.12
CA TYR A 322 -5.98 -1.42 -1.22
C TYR A 322 -6.97 -1.21 -0.08
N ARG A 323 -8.06 -1.98 -0.11
CA ARG A 323 -9.22 -1.85 0.81
C ARG A 323 -9.53 -3.16 1.56
N PRO A 324 -8.69 -3.59 2.53
CA PRO A 324 -8.96 -4.81 3.31
C PRO A 324 -10.26 -4.71 4.12
N ALA A 325 -10.56 -3.50 4.61
CA ALA A 325 -11.78 -3.20 5.34
C ALA A 325 -13.05 -3.54 4.57
N ASP A 326 -13.03 -3.43 3.24
CA ASP A 326 -14.21 -3.71 2.43
C ASP A 326 -14.41 -5.23 2.23
N LEU A 327 -13.33 -6.03 2.22
CA LEU A 327 -13.47 -7.50 2.23
C LEU A 327 -14.18 -7.98 3.51
N MET A 328 -14.06 -7.19 4.57
CA MET A 328 -14.62 -7.45 5.89
C MET A 328 -16.10 -7.02 5.98
N GLY A 329 -16.63 -6.27 5.01
CA GLY A 329 -18.05 -5.95 4.93
C GLY A 329 -18.86 -6.93 4.08
N THR A 330 -18.18 -7.82 3.36
CA THR A 330 -18.74 -8.68 2.33
C THR A 330 -18.78 -10.14 2.76
N GLU A 331 -19.94 -10.79 2.67
CA GLU A 331 -20.06 -12.24 2.87
C GLU A 331 -19.44 -13.00 1.70
N PHE A 332 -18.13 -13.22 1.69
CA PHE A 332 -17.52 -14.11 0.71
C PHE A 332 -17.70 -15.58 1.08
N ARG A 333 -18.03 -16.41 0.09
CA ARG A 333 -18.14 -17.85 0.23
C ARG A 333 -17.18 -18.52 -0.76
N SER A 334 -16.33 -19.40 -0.23
CA SER A 334 -15.50 -20.29 -1.06
C SER A 334 -16.23 -21.60 -1.28
N SER A 335 -16.19 -22.09 -2.51
CA SER A 335 -16.70 -23.40 -2.89
C SER A 335 -15.87 -23.98 -4.03
N GLU A 336 -15.78 -25.31 -4.09
CA GLU A 336 -15.20 -25.97 -5.25
C GLU A 336 -16.11 -25.77 -6.49
N VAL A 337 -15.50 -25.62 -7.67
CA VAL A 337 -16.25 -25.51 -8.93
C VAL A 337 -17.00 -26.82 -9.19
N ALA A 338 -18.33 -26.74 -9.27
CA ALA A 338 -19.18 -27.87 -9.63
C ALA A 338 -18.91 -28.30 -11.09
N PRO A 339 -18.82 -29.61 -11.40
CA PRO A 339 -18.72 -30.09 -12.77
C PRO A 339 -19.89 -29.61 -13.63
N GLY A 340 -19.63 -29.02 -14.80
CA GLY A 340 -20.64 -28.51 -15.72
C GLY A 340 -20.99 -27.02 -15.54
N ALA A 341 -20.42 -26.33 -14.54
CA ALA A 341 -20.61 -24.90 -14.33
C ALA A 341 -19.63 -24.01 -15.15
N GLU A 342 -18.75 -24.62 -15.95
CA GLU A 342 -17.65 -23.93 -16.64
C GLU A 342 -18.15 -22.86 -17.63
N ASP A 343 -19.21 -23.17 -18.39
CA ASP A 343 -19.78 -22.24 -19.38
C ASP A 343 -20.46 -21.03 -18.71
N GLU A 344 -20.99 -21.20 -17.49
CA GLU A 344 -21.57 -20.10 -16.71
C GLU A 344 -20.48 -19.16 -16.20
N LEU A 345 -19.35 -19.71 -15.74
CA LEU A 345 -18.22 -18.93 -15.18
C LEU A 345 -17.56 -18.03 -16.22
N VAL A 346 -17.55 -18.45 -17.48
CA VAL A 346 -17.01 -17.68 -18.61
C VAL A 346 -17.65 -16.28 -18.72
N ALA A 347 -18.93 -16.16 -18.37
CA ALA A 347 -19.66 -14.89 -18.46
C ALA A 347 -19.27 -13.86 -17.38
N PHE A 348 -18.61 -14.29 -16.30
CA PHE A 348 -18.31 -13.44 -15.14
C PHE A 348 -16.87 -12.93 -15.08
N PHE A 349 -15.95 -13.58 -15.81
CA PHE A 349 -14.54 -13.19 -15.81
C PHE A 349 -14.17 -12.51 -17.13
N ASN A 350 -13.38 -11.44 -17.03
CA ASN A 350 -13.00 -10.66 -18.19
C ASN A 350 -12.20 -11.50 -19.20
N GLN A 351 -12.71 -11.48 -20.43
CA GLN A 351 -12.12 -12.12 -21.61
C GLN A 351 -11.38 -11.04 -22.39
N SER A 352 -10.06 -11.14 -22.49
CA SER A 352 -9.25 -10.15 -23.22
C SER A 352 -8.18 -10.83 -24.07
N GLY A 353 -7.86 -10.23 -25.21
CA GLY A 353 -6.92 -10.81 -26.18
C GLY A 353 -7.48 -12.04 -26.91
N GLY A 354 -6.67 -13.10 -27.03
CA GLY A 354 -7.05 -14.38 -27.65
C GLY A 354 -7.84 -15.33 -26.74
N ASP A 355 -8.31 -14.83 -25.59
CA ASP A 355 -9.08 -15.57 -24.60
C ASP A 355 -10.58 -15.53 -24.97
N ASP A 356 -10.98 -16.22 -26.05
CA ASP A 356 -12.41 -16.35 -26.32
C ASP A 356 -13.09 -17.25 -25.26
N GLY A 357 -14.35 -16.98 -24.96
CA GLY A 357 -15.05 -17.69 -23.89
C GLY A 357 -15.10 -19.21 -24.06
N SER A 358 -15.06 -19.71 -25.30
CA SER A 358 -14.99 -21.15 -25.57
C SER A 358 -13.63 -21.74 -25.20
N ALA A 359 -12.52 -21.06 -25.54
CA ALA A 359 -11.17 -21.46 -25.17
C ALA A 359 -10.93 -21.41 -23.65
N PHE A 360 -11.57 -20.47 -22.95
CA PHE A 360 -11.56 -20.44 -21.48
C PHE A 360 -12.32 -21.62 -20.88
N ALA A 361 -13.54 -21.88 -21.36
CA ALA A 361 -14.33 -23.05 -20.93
C ALA A 361 -13.60 -24.36 -21.18
N GLU A 362 -12.95 -24.52 -22.33
CA GLU A 362 -12.16 -25.71 -22.68
C GLU A 362 -10.99 -25.92 -21.73
N ARG A 363 -10.27 -24.86 -21.35
CA ARG A 363 -9.22 -24.96 -20.31
C ARG A 363 -9.80 -25.39 -18.97
N LEU A 364 -10.88 -24.76 -18.51
CA LEU A 364 -11.49 -25.16 -17.24
C LEU A 364 -11.94 -26.63 -17.26
N ARG A 365 -12.50 -27.10 -18.38
CA ARG A 365 -12.86 -28.50 -18.60
C ARG A 365 -11.63 -29.42 -18.64
N SER A 366 -10.50 -28.98 -19.18
CA SER A 366 -9.26 -29.76 -19.16
C SER A 366 -8.71 -29.98 -17.74
N LEU A 367 -9.04 -29.10 -16.79
CA LEU A 367 -8.69 -29.22 -15.38
C LEU A 367 -9.62 -30.18 -14.60
N THR A 368 -10.54 -30.85 -15.29
CA THR A 368 -11.35 -31.95 -14.74
C THR A 368 -10.80 -33.32 -15.09
N ASP A 369 -9.70 -33.39 -15.84
CA ASP A 369 -9.05 -34.65 -16.20
C ASP A 369 -8.46 -35.35 -14.97
N ASP A 370 -8.68 -36.66 -14.86
CA ASP A 370 -8.33 -37.50 -13.70
C ASP A 370 -6.81 -37.74 -13.57
N THR A 371 -6.02 -37.28 -14.54
CA THR A 371 -4.55 -37.46 -14.55
C THR A 371 -3.84 -36.59 -13.51
N VAL A 372 -4.42 -35.44 -13.16
CA VAL A 372 -3.89 -34.49 -12.19
C VAL A 372 -5.02 -34.06 -11.25
N ALA A 373 -4.79 -34.18 -9.94
CA ALA A 373 -5.77 -33.81 -8.92
C ALA A 373 -5.86 -32.29 -8.73
N TRP A 374 -6.46 -31.60 -9.72
CA TRP A 374 -6.68 -30.16 -9.67
C TRP A 374 -7.70 -29.79 -8.59
N ARG A 375 -7.35 -28.80 -7.77
CA ARG A 375 -8.28 -28.10 -6.88
C ARG A 375 -8.76 -26.85 -7.58
N ARG A 376 -10.07 -26.69 -7.71
CA ARG A 376 -10.71 -25.58 -8.44
C ARG A 376 -11.56 -24.77 -7.47
N GLU A 377 -11.06 -23.64 -7.01
CA GLU A 377 -11.68 -22.81 -5.98
C GLU A 377 -12.39 -21.62 -6.61
N LEU A 378 -13.65 -21.41 -6.20
CA LEU A 378 -14.49 -20.31 -6.65
C LEU A 378 -14.93 -19.48 -5.45
N LEU A 379 -14.61 -18.19 -5.47
CA LEU A 379 -15.09 -17.21 -4.51
C LEU A 379 -16.33 -16.51 -5.06
N ARG A 380 -17.38 -16.44 -4.23
CA ARG A 380 -18.62 -15.71 -4.51
C ARG A 380 -18.87 -14.64 -3.45
N ASP A 381 -19.47 -13.53 -3.85
CA ASP A 381 -19.93 -12.48 -2.92
C ASP A 381 -21.20 -12.89 -2.14
N GLY A 382 -21.69 -11.99 -1.29
CA GLY A 382 -22.89 -12.23 -0.47
C GLY A 382 -24.19 -12.34 -1.27
N GLN A 383 -24.18 -11.93 -2.53
CA GLN A 383 -25.30 -12.07 -3.47
C GLN A 383 -25.19 -13.36 -4.30
N GLY A 384 -24.07 -14.07 -4.20
CA GLY A 384 -23.79 -15.31 -4.92
C GLY A 384 -23.07 -15.11 -6.25
N HIS A 385 -22.66 -13.90 -6.62
CA HIS A 385 -21.94 -13.64 -7.86
C HIS A 385 -20.48 -14.10 -7.75
N PRO A 386 -19.93 -14.77 -8.78
CA PRO A 386 -18.50 -15.07 -8.88
C PRO A 386 -17.65 -13.80 -8.81
N VAL A 387 -16.65 -13.77 -7.92
CA VAL A 387 -15.70 -12.65 -7.80
C VAL A 387 -14.25 -13.05 -8.05
N ALA A 388 -13.90 -14.32 -7.84
CA ALA A 388 -12.58 -14.85 -8.19
C ALA A 388 -12.62 -16.36 -8.41
N LEU A 389 -11.76 -16.84 -9.31
CA LEU A 389 -11.59 -18.24 -9.66
C LEU A 389 -10.10 -18.55 -9.74
N TYR A 390 -9.66 -19.59 -9.06
CA TYR A 390 -8.29 -20.07 -9.21
C TYR A 390 -8.26 -21.59 -9.14
N ALA A 391 -7.32 -22.18 -9.88
CA ALA A 391 -7.10 -23.61 -9.87
C ALA A 391 -5.63 -23.89 -9.58
N TRP A 392 -5.36 -24.96 -8.84
CA TRP A 392 -4.00 -25.34 -8.51
C TRP A 392 -3.82 -26.85 -8.34
N ALA A 393 -2.60 -27.32 -8.53
CA ALA A 393 -2.17 -28.68 -8.21
C ALA A 393 -0.70 -28.66 -7.77
N LEU A 394 -0.31 -29.66 -6.96
CA LEU A 394 1.08 -29.89 -6.62
C LEU A 394 1.71 -30.85 -7.65
N ASP A 395 2.79 -30.41 -8.29
CA ASP A 395 3.63 -31.23 -9.17
C ASP A 395 5.05 -31.29 -8.59
N GLY A 396 5.39 -32.42 -7.98
CA GLY A 396 6.62 -32.58 -7.22
C GLY A 396 6.72 -31.56 -6.09
N ARG A 397 7.60 -30.57 -6.27
CA ARG A 397 7.81 -29.44 -5.33
C ARG A 397 7.36 -28.10 -5.87
N THR A 398 6.58 -28.10 -6.95
CA THR A 398 6.05 -26.88 -7.57
C THR A 398 4.54 -26.85 -7.41
N LEU A 399 4.01 -25.76 -6.86
CA LEU A 399 2.57 -25.48 -6.89
C LEU A 399 2.24 -24.83 -8.25
N ILE A 400 1.57 -25.57 -9.13
CA ILE A 400 1.18 -25.08 -10.45
C ILE A 400 -0.21 -24.44 -10.35
N VAL A 401 -0.34 -23.21 -10.83
CA VAL A 401 -1.58 -22.43 -10.84
C VAL A 401 -1.92 -22.05 -12.29
N PRO A 402 -2.64 -22.91 -13.04
CA PRO A 402 -2.94 -22.67 -14.45
C PRO A 402 -4.03 -21.61 -14.67
N VAL A 403 -4.82 -21.29 -13.64
CA VAL A 403 -5.91 -20.30 -13.71
C VAL A 403 -5.88 -19.46 -12.45
N LEU A 404 -5.87 -18.13 -12.62
CA LEU A 404 -6.10 -17.16 -11.55
C LEU A 404 -6.81 -15.95 -12.16
N ARG A 405 -8.12 -15.84 -11.90
CA ARG A 405 -9.00 -14.79 -12.43
C ARG A 405 -9.74 -14.09 -11.31
N THR A 406 -9.83 -12.78 -11.47
CA THR A 406 -10.65 -11.88 -10.66
C THR A 406 -11.66 -11.23 -11.58
N ALA A 407 -12.90 -11.09 -11.11
CA ALA A 407 -13.94 -10.37 -11.85
C ALA A 407 -13.74 -8.84 -11.65
N ASP A 408 -14.29 -8.04 -12.57
CA ASP A 408 -14.37 -6.59 -12.40
C ASP A 408 -15.24 -6.27 -11.18
N HIS A 409 -14.57 -6.09 -10.04
CA HIS A 409 -15.19 -5.91 -8.74
C HIS A 409 -14.48 -4.76 -8.03
N PRO A 410 -15.15 -3.93 -7.22
CA PRO A 410 -14.50 -2.85 -6.46
C PRO A 410 -13.33 -3.30 -5.57
N LEU A 411 -13.27 -4.60 -5.26
CA LEU A 411 -12.26 -5.24 -4.40
C LEU A 411 -11.28 -6.13 -5.17
N GLU A 412 -11.22 -6.03 -6.49
CA GLU A 412 -10.39 -6.88 -7.34
C GLU A 412 -8.95 -6.98 -6.86
N GLU A 413 -8.32 -5.84 -6.55
CA GLU A 413 -6.93 -5.81 -6.10
C GLU A 413 -6.74 -6.44 -4.73
N THR A 414 -7.65 -6.17 -3.81
CA THR A 414 -7.60 -6.77 -2.46
C THR A 414 -7.79 -8.28 -2.55
N LEU A 415 -8.70 -8.76 -3.42
CA LEU A 415 -8.91 -10.19 -3.69
C LEU A 415 -7.67 -10.84 -4.34
N ALA A 416 -7.06 -10.19 -5.33
CA ALA A 416 -5.85 -10.69 -5.97
C ALA A 416 -4.71 -10.88 -4.96
N ARG A 417 -4.42 -9.86 -4.14
CA ARG A 417 -3.41 -9.93 -3.07
C ARG A 417 -3.72 -11.00 -2.02
N GLN A 418 -5.00 -11.24 -1.73
CA GLN A 418 -5.42 -12.28 -0.81
C GLN A 418 -5.17 -13.68 -1.40
N ILE A 419 -5.57 -13.90 -2.65
CA ILE A 419 -5.41 -15.19 -3.34
C ILE A 419 -3.93 -15.54 -3.50
N LEU A 420 -3.09 -14.58 -3.88
CA LEU A 420 -1.64 -14.77 -3.98
C LEU A 420 -1.02 -15.23 -2.65
N PHE A 421 -1.42 -14.61 -1.53
CA PHE A 421 -0.97 -15.04 -0.21
C PHE A 421 -1.53 -16.42 0.20
N LEU A 422 -2.80 -16.72 -0.12
CA LEU A 422 -3.39 -18.04 0.10
C LEU A 422 -2.63 -19.13 -0.66
N LEU A 423 -2.23 -18.87 -1.91
CA LEU A 423 -1.41 -19.77 -2.71
C LEU A 423 -0.02 -20.00 -2.07
N LYS A 424 0.61 -18.95 -1.53
CA LYS A 424 1.86 -19.10 -0.74
C LYS A 424 1.68 -20.04 0.44
N ARG A 425 0.63 -19.83 1.23
CA ARG A 425 0.31 -20.67 2.38
C ARG A 425 0.04 -22.12 1.98
N GLN A 426 -0.79 -22.34 0.95
CA GLN A 426 -1.08 -23.67 0.40
C GLN A 426 0.19 -24.35 -0.10
N GLY A 427 1.04 -23.61 -0.81
CA GLY A 427 2.33 -24.12 -1.28
C GLY A 427 3.21 -24.62 -0.14
N ARG A 428 3.36 -23.83 0.93
CA ARG A 428 4.10 -24.25 2.13
C ARG A 428 3.47 -25.47 2.79
N ASP A 429 2.15 -25.47 3.01
CA ASP A 429 1.43 -26.57 3.66
C ASP A 429 1.57 -27.89 2.86
N CYS A 430 1.71 -27.79 1.53
CA CYS A 430 1.93 -28.93 0.63
C CYS A 430 3.42 -29.30 0.45
N GLY A 431 4.36 -28.56 1.05
CA GLY A 431 5.80 -28.78 0.90
C GLY A 431 6.37 -28.36 -0.46
N ALA A 432 5.71 -27.42 -1.16
CA ALA A 432 6.25 -26.82 -2.37
C ALA A 432 7.42 -25.87 -2.05
N GLU A 433 8.41 -25.84 -2.92
CA GLU A 433 9.55 -24.92 -2.88
C GLU A 433 9.36 -23.75 -3.87
N THR A 434 8.47 -23.91 -4.86
CA THR A 434 8.14 -22.86 -5.84
C THR A 434 6.65 -22.81 -6.14
N ILE A 435 6.15 -21.64 -6.51
CA ILE A 435 4.81 -21.43 -7.07
C ILE A 435 4.96 -20.93 -8.49
N ARG A 436 4.20 -21.50 -9.42
CA ARG A 436 4.21 -21.11 -10.83
C ARG A 436 2.79 -20.84 -11.32
N ILE A 437 2.47 -19.56 -11.52
CA ILE A 437 1.24 -19.10 -12.14
C ILE A 437 1.46 -19.10 -13.65
N SER A 438 0.76 -20.00 -14.35
CA SER A 438 0.87 -20.18 -15.80
C SER A 438 -0.39 -19.78 -16.55
N ASP A 439 -1.24 -18.95 -15.94
CA ASP A 439 -2.40 -18.38 -16.60
C ASP A 439 -1.93 -17.36 -17.66
N PRO A 440 -2.15 -17.62 -18.96
CA PRO A 440 -1.67 -16.73 -20.02
C PRO A 440 -2.42 -15.39 -20.07
N TYR A 441 -3.60 -15.28 -19.43
CA TYR A 441 -4.36 -14.04 -19.36
C TYR A 441 -4.63 -13.62 -17.91
N LEU A 442 -3.60 -13.73 -17.07
CA LEU A 442 -3.61 -13.18 -15.71
C LEU A 442 -4.05 -11.69 -15.73
N PRO A 443 -5.06 -11.28 -14.94
CA PRO A 443 -5.52 -9.89 -14.91
C PRO A 443 -4.40 -8.91 -14.56
N ALA A 444 -4.44 -7.70 -15.14
CA ALA A 444 -3.40 -6.68 -14.89
C ALA A 444 -3.26 -6.34 -13.40
N VAL A 445 -4.38 -6.30 -12.68
CA VAL A 445 -4.42 -6.10 -11.23
C VAL A 445 -3.71 -7.24 -10.49
N ALA A 446 -3.92 -8.49 -10.90
CA ALA A 446 -3.24 -9.64 -10.32
C ALA A 446 -1.74 -9.67 -10.63
N LYS A 447 -1.32 -9.26 -11.85
CA LYS A 447 0.09 -9.08 -12.21
C LYS A 447 0.77 -8.05 -11.30
N ALA A 448 0.16 -6.88 -11.15
CA ALA A 448 0.68 -5.82 -10.28
C ALA A 448 0.76 -6.26 -8.81
N ALA A 449 -0.27 -6.96 -8.30
CA ALA A 449 -0.28 -7.51 -6.95
C ALA A 449 0.78 -8.60 -6.72
N ALA A 450 1.09 -9.40 -7.75
CA ALA A 450 2.06 -10.49 -7.66
C ALA A 450 3.47 -9.98 -7.37
N GLY A 451 3.87 -8.87 -7.99
CA GLY A 451 5.18 -8.25 -7.75
C GLY A 451 5.41 -7.79 -6.32
N ASP A 452 4.43 -7.11 -5.74
CA ASP A 452 4.47 -6.68 -4.33
C ASP A 452 4.55 -7.86 -3.34
N ASP A 453 4.14 -9.04 -3.78
CA ASP A 453 4.23 -10.30 -3.02
C ASP A 453 5.42 -11.17 -3.47
N GLY A 454 6.39 -10.62 -4.21
CA GLY A 454 7.64 -11.31 -4.58
C GLY A 454 7.50 -12.41 -5.63
N PHE A 455 6.45 -12.35 -6.45
CA PHE A 455 6.44 -13.06 -7.72
C PHE A 455 7.21 -12.24 -8.76
N PHE A 456 7.97 -12.92 -9.60
CA PHE A 456 8.69 -12.33 -10.72
C PHE A 456 8.32 -13.05 -12.02
N GLU A 457 8.51 -12.39 -13.15
CA GLU A 457 8.24 -12.99 -14.46
C GLU A 457 9.42 -13.88 -14.88
N HIS A 458 9.12 -15.08 -15.35
CA HIS A 458 10.10 -16.03 -15.87
C HIS A 458 9.44 -16.92 -16.94
N ASP A 459 10.00 -16.93 -18.15
CA ASP A 459 9.45 -17.67 -19.31
C ASP A 459 7.96 -17.38 -19.58
N GLY A 460 7.54 -16.12 -19.45
CA GLY A 460 6.16 -15.67 -19.64
C GLY A 460 5.18 -16.18 -18.57
N LYS A 461 5.68 -16.60 -17.41
CA LYS A 461 4.90 -17.07 -16.25
C LYS A 461 5.32 -16.28 -15.01
N PHE A 462 4.43 -16.20 -14.02
CA PHE A 462 4.79 -15.62 -12.73
C PHE A 462 5.26 -16.71 -11.77
N VAL A 463 6.44 -16.53 -11.19
CA VAL A 463 7.08 -17.50 -10.31
C VAL A 463 7.39 -16.85 -8.97
N ALA A 464 7.16 -17.58 -7.88
CA ALA A 464 7.61 -17.19 -6.55
C ALA A 464 8.40 -18.32 -5.89
N LEU A 465 9.42 -17.95 -5.12
CA LEU A 465 10.21 -18.87 -4.29
C LEU A 465 9.59 -18.98 -2.90
N LEU A 466 9.39 -20.21 -2.42
CA LEU A 466 8.97 -20.50 -1.06
C LEU A 466 10.18 -20.97 -0.25
N VAL A 467 10.83 -20.01 0.42
CA VAL A 467 12.06 -20.28 1.18
C VAL A 467 11.69 -20.58 2.63
N ASP A 468 11.43 -21.83 2.96
CA ASP A 468 11.04 -22.25 4.32
C ASP A 468 12.25 -22.39 5.26
N VAL A 469 12.90 -21.25 5.52
CA VAL A 469 14.10 -21.15 6.37
C VAL A 469 13.94 -20.04 7.40
N CYS A 470 14.17 -20.39 8.66
CA CYS A 470 14.33 -19.43 9.75
C CYS A 470 15.80 -19.44 10.22
N GLY A 471 16.62 -18.56 9.67
CA GLY A 471 18.08 -18.69 9.70
C GLY A 471 18.84 -17.38 9.52
N THR A 472 20.16 -17.49 9.43
CA THR A 472 21.05 -16.38 9.04
C THR A 472 20.83 -15.99 7.58
N ALA A 473 21.25 -14.80 7.20
CA ALA A 473 21.23 -14.32 5.81
C ALA A 473 21.87 -15.34 4.86
N ALA A 474 23.00 -15.93 5.24
CA ALA A 474 23.70 -16.95 4.45
C ALA A 474 22.91 -18.25 4.30
N GLU A 475 22.21 -18.71 5.34
CA GLU A 475 21.36 -19.90 5.28
C GLU A 475 20.14 -19.68 4.37
N VAL A 476 19.52 -18.49 4.47
CA VAL A 476 18.38 -18.10 3.61
C VAL A 476 18.82 -17.96 2.16
N GLU A 477 19.94 -17.29 1.90
CA GLU A 477 20.53 -17.13 0.57
C GLU A 477 20.90 -18.48 -0.06
N ALA A 478 21.48 -19.40 0.71
CA ALA A 478 21.86 -20.71 0.19
C ALA A 478 20.65 -21.51 -0.35
N VAL A 479 19.52 -21.44 0.35
CA VAL A 479 18.28 -22.10 -0.09
C VAL A 479 17.65 -21.34 -1.26
N ALA A 480 17.49 -20.02 -1.15
CA ALA A 480 16.94 -19.21 -2.23
C ALA A 480 17.76 -19.34 -3.53
N GLY A 481 19.08 -19.31 -3.43
CA GLY A 481 20.00 -19.48 -4.56
C GLY A 481 20.06 -20.92 -5.08
N GLY A 482 19.67 -21.93 -4.29
CA GLY A 482 19.39 -23.26 -4.80
C GLY A 482 18.21 -23.25 -5.75
N LEU A 483 17.08 -22.70 -5.30
CA LEU A 483 15.84 -22.63 -6.08
C LEU A 483 15.98 -21.72 -7.31
N ALA A 484 16.63 -20.57 -7.17
CA ALA A 484 16.87 -19.64 -8.28
C ALA A 484 17.73 -20.30 -9.38
N ARG A 485 18.74 -21.10 -9.02
CA ARG A 485 19.55 -21.85 -10.01
C ARG A 485 18.76 -22.91 -10.74
N GLU A 486 17.81 -23.58 -10.09
CA GLU A 486 16.90 -24.52 -10.76
C GLU A 486 16.01 -23.82 -11.81
N LEU A 487 15.71 -22.55 -11.56
CA LEU A 487 14.97 -21.67 -12.49
C LEU A 487 15.89 -20.88 -13.43
N THR A 488 17.21 -21.05 -13.37
CA THR A 488 18.17 -20.28 -14.19
C THR A 488 18.10 -18.77 -13.98
N VAL A 489 17.67 -18.33 -12.79
CA VAL A 489 17.59 -16.91 -12.38
C VAL A 489 18.77 -16.56 -11.50
N GLU A 490 19.26 -15.31 -11.59
CA GLU A 490 20.33 -14.84 -10.70
C GLU A 490 19.84 -14.78 -9.25
N ALA A 491 20.60 -15.40 -8.36
CA ALA A 491 20.31 -15.40 -6.94
C ALA A 491 20.78 -14.10 -6.31
N THR A 492 19.93 -13.53 -5.46
CA THR A 492 20.24 -12.28 -4.78
C THR A 492 21.11 -12.51 -3.54
N ALA A 493 22.24 -11.81 -3.44
CA ALA A 493 23.16 -11.94 -2.31
C ALA A 493 22.58 -11.28 -1.05
N LEU A 494 22.58 -11.99 0.08
CA LEU A 494 22.15 -11.43 1.36
C LEU A 494 23.35 -11.17 2.27
N HIS A 495 23.18 -10.23 3.19
CA HIS A 495 24.23 -9.88 4.15
C HIS A 495 23.69 -9.89 5.58
N ALA A 496 24.56 -10.19 6.54
CA ALA A 496 24.22 -10.01 7.95
C ALA A 496 24.00 -8.51 8.25
N GLN A 497 23.21 -8.21 9.28
CA GLN A 497 22.89 -6.86 9.73
C GLN A 497 22.22 -5.99 8.66
N MET A 498 21.48 -6.61 7.73
CA MET A 498 20.61 -5.87 6.82
C MET A 498 19.65 -4.97 7.61
N PRO A 499 19.41 -3.73 7.14
CA PRO A 499 18.41 -2.85 7.73
C PRO A 499 17.04 -3.52 7.81
N ALA A 500 16.24 -3.15 8.82
CA ALA A 500 14.95 -3.76 9.10
C ALA A 500 14.00 -3.73 7.89
N GLU A 501 13.98 -2.62 7.15
CA GLU A 501 13.17 -2.43 5.94
C GLU A 501 13.52 -3.44 4.85
N VAL A 502 14.81 -3.64 4.59
CA VAL A 502 15.31 -4.57 3.57
C VAL A 502 15.02 -6.01 3.99
N ALA A 503 15.33 -6.37 5.23
CA ALA A 503 15.07 -7.71 5.75
C ALA A 503 13.58 -8.05 5.71
N ALA A 504 12.69 -7.11 6.07
CA ALA A 504 11.25 -7.34 6.01
C ALA A 504 10.75 -7.54 4.58
N MET A 505 11.37 -6.92 3.57
CA MET A 505 11.02 -7.18 2.17
C MET A 505 11.47 -8.57 1.73
N VAL A 506 12.70 -8.97 2.06
CA VAL A 506 13.21 -10.31 1.77
C VAL A 506 12.29 -11.37 2.38
N GLU A 507 11.89 -11.21 3.65
CA GLU A 507 10.95 -12.14 4.32
C GLU A 507 9.56 -12.20 3.67
N ARG A 508 9.12 -11.13 3.00
CA ARG A 508 7.83 -11.09 2.29
C ARG A 508 7.93 -11.73 0.91
N ALA A 509 8.98 -11.40 0.15
CA ALA A 509 9.19 -11.99 -1.17
C ALA A 509 9.37 -13.50 -1.07
N TRP A 510 10.27 -13.93 -0.18
CA TRP A 510 10.62 -15.32 0.02
C TRP A 510 9.87 -15.95 1.19
N TRP A 511 8.66 -15.47 1.47
CA TRP A 511 7.81 -16.02 2.52
C TRP A 511 7.75 -17.55 2.42
N PRO A 512 7.94 -18.29 3.52
CA PRO A 512 7.88 -17.85 4.91
C PRO A 512 9.23 -17.50 5.56
N ALA A 513 10.29 -17.24 4.78
CA ALA A 513 11.66 -17.01 5.28
C ALA A 513 11.72 -16.03 6.46
N LYS A 514 12.70 -16.27 7.36
CA LYS A 514 13.06 -15.37 8.47
C LYS A 514 14.57 -15.17 8.55
N VAL A 515 15.03 -13.92 8.41
CA VAL A 515 16.46 -13.52 8.43
C VAL A 515 16.85 -13.01 9.81
N ILE A 516 17.40 -13.88 10.64
CA ILE A 516 17.54 -13.71 12.09
C ILE A 516 18.70 -12.79 12.48
N ASP A 517 19.74 -12.72 11.67
CA ASP A 517 20.92 -11.87 11.86
C ASP A 517 20.77 -10.48 11.23
N SER A 518 19.55 -10.05 10.90
CA SER A 518 19.21 -8.69 10.45
C SER A 518 18.87 -7.75 11.61
N GLU A 519 18.74 -6.45 11.30
CA GLU A 519 18.28 -5.44 12.26
C GLU A 519 16.76 -5.47 12.50
N LEU A 520 16.01 -6.33 11.80
CA LEU A 520 14.55 -6.44 11.93
C LEU A 520 14.18 -6.92 13.35
N PRO A 521 13.52 -6.08 14.18
CA PRO A 521 13.25 -6.42 15.57
C PRO A 521 12.08 -7.39 15.69
N SER A 522 12.05 -8.10 16.82
CA SER A 522 11.01 -9.07 17.15
C SER A 522 10.35 -8.71 18.49
N PHE A 523 9.02 -8.83 18.57
CA PHE A 523 8.24 -8.50 19.76
C PHE A 523 7.30 -9.66 20.13
N LEU A 524 7.09 -9.86 21.43
CA LEU A 524 6.10 -10.78 21.99
C LEU A 524 4.89 -9.97 22.46
N LEU A 525 3.70 -10.30 21.96
CA LEU A 525 2.45 -9.59 22.25
C LEU A 525 1.46 -10.51 22.97
N PRO A 526 1.00 -10.13 24.17
CA PRO A 526 -0.06 -10.86 24.85
C PRO A 526 -1.44 -10.55 24.26
N ILE A 527 -2.24 -11.58 24.03
CA ILE A 527 -3.62 -11.49 23.57
C ILE A 527 -4.52 -12.37 24.45
N LYS A 528 -5.72 -11.87 24.77
CA LYS A 528 -6.70 -12.66 25.53
C LYS A 528 -7.29 -13.78 24.66
N PRO A 529 -7.63 -14.96 25.21
CA PRO A 529 -8.14 -16.10 24.44
C PRO A 529 -9.34 -15.78 23.54
N ARG A 530 -10.31 -14.99 24.04
CA ARG A 530 -11.48 -14.57 23.24
C ARG A 530 -11.08 -13.86 21.94
N TRP A 531 -10.12 -12.93 22.05
CA TRP A 531 -9.65 -12.12 20.93
C TRP A 531 -8.74 -12.92 20.00
N SER A 532 -7.94 -13.84 20.55
CA SER A 532 -7.16 -14.79 19.75
C SER A 532 -8.06 -15.73 18.94
N THR A 533 -9.17 -16.18 19.53
CA THR A 533 -10.17 -16.99 18.81
C THR A 533 -10.78 -16.18 17.67
N GLU A 534 -11.18 -14.94 17.93
CA GLU A 534 -11.80 -14.07 16.93
C GLU A 534 -10.84 -13.55 15.85
N LEU A 535 -9.54 -13.40 16.12
CA LEU A 535 -8.51 -12.95 15.16
C LEU A 535 -7.78 -14.09 14.43
N PHE A 536 -7.59 -15.23 15.10
CA PHE A 536 -6.71 -16.29 14.61
C PHE A 536 -7.39 -17.66 14.55
N ASN A 537 -8.61 -17.80 15.09
CA ASN A 537 -9.26 -19.09 15.33
C ASN A 537 -8.41 -20.01 16.24
N VAL A 538 -7.74 -19.42 17.24
CA VAL A 538 -6.93 -20.17 18.21
C VAL A 538 -7.32 -19.79 19.65
N PRO A 539 -7.82 -20.74 20.47
CA PRO A 539 -8.17 -22.12 20.10
C PRO A 539 -9.39 -22.16 19.15
N ALA A 540 -9.47 -23.18 18.30
CA ALA A 540 -10.60 -23.34 17.39
C ALA A 540 -11.88 -23.64 18.18
N MET A 541 -12.97 -22.94 17.88
CA MET A 541 -14.28 -23.17 18.48
C MET A 541 -15.23 -23.87 17.51
N LEU A 542 -16.23 -24.59 18.03
CA LEU A 542 -17.29 -25.23 17.24
C LEU A 542 -18.23 -24.22 16.58
N LEU A 543 -18.27 -22.97 17.06
CA LEU A 543 -19.08 -21.90 16.49
C LEU A 543 -18.32 -21.20 15.35
N LEU A 544 -19.06 -20.83 14.31
CA LEU A 544 -18.54 -20.13 13.14
C LEU A 544 -18.01 -18.75 13.53
N ARG A 545 -16.75 -18.50 13.19
CA ARG A 545 -16.12 -17.18 13.23
C ARG A 545 -16.77 -16.27 12.18
N SER A 546 -16.67 -14.95 12.39
CA SER A 546 -16.88 -13.97 11.32
C SER A 546 -16.03 -14.33 10.09
N HIS A 547 -16.68 -14.75 8.99
CA HIS A 547 -16.03 -15.18 7.73
C HIS A 547 -15.09 -14.09 7.20
N VAL A 548 -15.58 -12.87 7.31
CA VAL A 548 -14.91 -11.58 7.15
C VAL A 548 -13.50 -11.56 7.76
N LEU A 549 -13.36 -11.69 9.09
CA LEU A 549 -12.07 -11.60 9.79
C LEU A 549 -11.12 -12.76 9.44
N GLY A 550 -11.67 -13.92 9.07
CA GLY A 550 -10.90 -15.09 8.66
C GLY A 550 -10.31 -15.00 7.26
N ILE A 551 -10.88 -14.15 6.40
CA ILE A 551 -10.44 -13.97 5.01
C ILE A 551 -9.41 -12.84 4.90
N SER A 552 -9.41 -11.85 5.80
CA SER A 552 -8.45 -10.74 5.71
C SER A 552 -7.01 -11.16 6.01
N ARG A 553 -6.09 -10.70 5.17
CA ARG A 553 -4.63 -10.76 5.37
C ARG A 553 -4.11 -9.75 6.39
N GLU A 554 -4.84 -8.66 6.63
CA GLU A 554 -4.45 -7.60 7.57
C GLU A 554 -5.43 -7.47 8.74
N HIS A 555 -4.88 -7.14 9.91
CA HIS A 555 -5.65 -6.93 11.12
C HIS A 555 -5.06 -5.80 11.97
N VAL A 556 -5.81 -5.33 12.97
CA VAL A 556 -5.34 -4.35 13.95
C VAL A 556 -5.46 -4.88 15.38
N TYR A 557 -4.46 -4.57 16.19
CA TYR A 557 -4.46 -4.79 17.63
C TYR A 557 -4.36 -3.45 18.37
N TYR A 558 -5.27 -3.21 19.32
CA TYR A 558 -5.31 -1.99 20.11
C TYR A 558 -4.72 -2.19 21.49
N ARG A 559 -4.07 -1.14 22.00
CA ARG A 559 -3.51 -1.08 23.34
C ARG A 559 -3.32 0.36 23.81
N SER A 560 -2.88 0.52 25.05
CA SER A 560 -2.48 1.82 25.59
C SER A 560 -1.29 2.42 24.83
N SER A 561 -1.28 3.75 24.72
CA SER A 561 -0.35 4.54 23.88
C SER A 561 1.09 4.60 24.39
N GLY A 562 1.36 4.10 25.60
CA GLY A 562 2.70 4.07 26.19
C GLY A 562 3.68 3.25 25.35
N ARG A 563 4.63 3.91 24.66
CA ARG A 563 5.65 3.25 23.85
C ARG A 563 6.52 2.30 24.67
N ARG A 564 6.75 1.09 24.16
CA ARG A 564 7.63 0.06 24.72
C ARG A 564 8.79 -0.31 23.78
N GLY A 565 9.07 0.57 22.80
CA GLY A 565 10.17 0.41 21.84
C GLY A 565 9.72 -0.19 20.50
N GLU A 566 8.42 -0.14 20.21
CA GLU A 566 7.84 -0.56 18.93
C GLU A 566 8.51 0.21 17.79
N SER A 567 8.95 -0.53 16.78
CA SER A 567 9.53 -0.02 15.54
C SER A 567 8.89 -0.77 14.38
N VAL A 568 8.81 -0.12 13.23
CA VAL A 568 8.21 -0.66 12.02
C VAL A 568 9.26 -0.60 10.92
N PRO A 569 9.45 -1.68 10.14
CA PRO A 569 8.80 -2.98 10.26
C PRO A 569 9.33 -3.80 11.46
N ALA A 570 8.56 -4.82 11.89
CA ALA A 570 8.98 -5.76 12.92
C ALA A 570 8.26 -7.11 12.81
N ARG A 571 8.74 -8.11 13.56
CA ARG A 571 8.06 -9.40 13.75
C ARG A 571 7.28 -9.41 15.05
N LEU A 572 6.09 -9.99 15.04
CA LEU A 572 5.24 -10.19 16.21
C LEU A 572 5.14 -11.69 16.49
N LEU A 573 5.21 -12.07 17.76
CA LEU A 573 4.80 -13.38 18.27
C LEU A 573 3.57 -13.20 19.14
N TRP A 574 2.53 -13.99 18.89
CA TRP A 574 1.26 -13.90 19.60
C TRP A 574 1.23 -14.87 20.78
N TYR A 575 1.20 -14.34 22.00
CA TYR A 575 1.10 -15.10 23.24
C TYR A 575 -0.33 -15.05 23.80
N VAL A 576 -1.02 -16.18 23.84
CA VAL A 576 -2.35 -16.28 24.45
C VAL A 576 -2.19 -16.31 25.97
N SER A 577 -2.64 -15.26 26.66
CA SER A 577 -2.23 -14.97 28.04
C SER A 577 -2.96 -15.75 29.14
N ASP A 578 -4.15 -16.26 28.87
CA ASP A 578 -5.00 -16.94 29.85
C ASP A 578 -5.48 -18.30 29.32
N GLY A 579 -5.77 -19.24 30.20
CA GLY A 579 -6.27 -20.59 29.89
C GLY A 579 -7.24 -21.01 30.99
N GLY A 580 -8.53 -21.04 30.69
CA GLY A 580 -9.53 -21.58 31.61
C GLY A 580 -9.30 -23.08 31.85
N ALA A 581 -9.94 -23.67 32.86
CA ALA A 581 -9.80 -25.09 33.22
C ALA A 581 -10.10 -26.10 32.08
N HIS A 582 -10.67 -25.64 30.97
CA HIS A 582 -11.00 -26.41 29.76
C HIS A 582 -10.53 -25.75 28.46
N MET A 583 -9.68 -24.71 28.52
CA MET A 583 -9.20 -23.96 27.36
C MET A 583 -7.68 -23.97 27.33
N ASP A 584 -7.14 -24.44 26.21
CA ASP A 584 -5.73 -24.30 25.87
C ASP A 584 -5.34 -22.82 25.90
N GLY A 585 -4.46 -22.45 26.84
CA GLY A 585 -3.93 -21.10 27.03
C GLY A 585 -2.47 -21.10 27.49
N GLN A 586 -1.87 -19.92 27.67
CA GLN A 586 -0.45 -19.75 28.03
C GLN A 586 0.51 -20.35 27.00
N MET A 587 0.37 -19.93 25.74
CA MET A 587 1.19 -20.43 24.64
C MET A 587 1.39 -19.38 23.56
N VAL A 588 2.49 -19.50 22.81
CA VAL A 588 2.70 -18.75 21.58
C VAL A 588 2.04 -19.51 20.44
N VAL A 589 1.13 -18.85 19.72
CA VAL A 589 0.25 -19.49 18.73
C VAL A 589 0.61 -19.17 17.28
N GLY A 590 1.44 -18.15 17.06
CA GLY A 590 1.78 -17.74 15.71
C GLY A 590 2.68 -16.52 15.67
N SER A 591 3.00 -16.11 14.44
CA SER A 591 3.79 -14.93 14.14
C SER A 591 3.11 -14.05 13.10
N SER A 592 3.31 -12.73 13.16
CA SER A 592 2.85 -11.80 12.12
C SER A 592 3.92 -10.76 11.84
N ARG A 593 3.74 -10.00 10.77
CA ARG A 593 4.52 -8.81 10.46
C ARG A 593 3.82 -7.56 11.01
N LEU A 594 4.57 -6.67 11.65
CA LEU A 594 4.08 -5.34 12.04
C LEU A 594 4.34 -4.33 10.92
N ASP A 595 3.27 -3.71 10.42
CA ASP A 595 3.32 -2.82 9.26
C ASP A 595 3.08 -1.35 9.59
N GLU A 596 2.42 -1.05 10.71
CA GLU A 596 2.14 0.33 11.12
C GLU A 596 1.90 0.42 12.63
N VAL A 597 2.36 1.53 13.22
CA VAL A 597 2.03 1.92 14.59
C VAL A 597 1.44 3.33 14.53
N LEU A 598 0.20 3.48 14.98
CA LEU A 598 -0.49 4.76 15.04
C LEU A 598 -0.93 5.04 16.47
N ILE A 599 -0.72 6.27 16.94
CA ILE A 599 -1.21 6.77 18.23
C ILE A 599 -2.15 7.91 17.92
N ASP A 600 -3.39 7.81 18.36
CA ASP A 600 -4.43 8.83 18.16
C ASP A 600 -5.53 8.68 19.21
N THR A 601 -6.55 9.53 19.13
CA THR A 601 -7.79 9.41 19.90
C THR A 601 -8.51 8.09 19.54
N PRO A 602 -9.21 7.46 20.51
CA PRO A 602 -9.95 6.22 20.27
C PRO A 602 -10.94 6.30 19.11
N ASP A 603 -11.65 7.41 18.97
CA ASP A 603 -12.61 7.61 17.89
C ASP A 603 -11.93 7.64 16.52
N ALA A 604 -10.83 8.39 16.37
CA ALA A 604 -10.07 8.42 15.12
C ALA A 604 -9.50 7.04 14.77
N LEU A 605 -8.98 6.30 15.77
CA LEU A 605 -8.46 4.95 15.56
C LEU A 605 -9.57 3.96 15.18
N PHE A 606 -10.70 3.99 15.87
CA PHE A 606 -11.84 3.13 15.57
C PHE A 606 -12.39 3.44 14.18
N SER A 607 -12.66 4.70 13.83
CA SER A 607 -13.11 5.08 12.50
C SER A 607 -12.13 4.67 11.38
N LYS A 608 -10.83 4.61 11.67
CA LYS A 608 -9.81 4.21 10.70
C LYS A 608 -9.68 2.69 10.55
N PHE A 609 -9.87 1.91 11.62
CA PHE A 609 -9.55 0.49 11.65
C PHE A 609 -10.67 -0.43 12.19
N GLU A 610 -11.90 0.07 12.32
CA GLU A 610 -13.07 -0.68 12.85
C GLU A 610 -13.29 -2.02 12.14
N HIS A 611 -12.96 -2.09 10.86
CA HIS A 611 -13.13 -3.29 10.04
C HIS A 611 -11.96 -4.28 10.12
N LEU A 612 -10.82 -3.90 10.71
CA LEU A 612 -9.61 -4.74 10.77
C LEU A 612 -9.40 -5.39 12.13
N GLY A 613 -10.17 -5.00 13.15
CA GLY A 613 -9.96 -5.38 14.53
C GLY A 613 -11.12 -6.17 15.11
N VAL A 614 -10.91 -6.73 16.30
CA VAL A 614 -11.96 -7.39 17.10
C VAL A 614 -12.51 -6.49 18.21
N TYR A 615 -11.96 -5.28 18.37
CA TYR A 615 -12.45 -4.33 19.37
C TYR A 615 -13.58 -3.49 18.76
N GLY A 616 -14.69 -3.39 19.48
CA GLY A 616 -15.70 -2.37 19.22
C GLY A 616 -15.24 -1.01 19.75
N ARG A 617 -16.05 0.03 19.48
CA ARG A 617 -15.74 1.41 19.88
C ARG A 617 -15.50 1.54 21.39
N ALA A 618 -16.28 0.82 22.20
CA ALA A 618 -16.14 0.81 23.65
C ALA A 618 -14.78 0.23 24.09
N GLU A 619 -14.37 -0.89 23.51
CA GLU A 619 -13.08 -1.50 23.83
C GLU A 619 -11.87 -0.66 23.38
N VAL A 620 -11.98 0.06 22.26
CA VAL A 620 -10.93 1.01 21.84
C VAL A 620 -10.85 2.19 22.82
N GLN A 621 -11.99 2.67 23.30
CA GLN A 621 -12.04 3.72 24.32
C GLN A 621 -11.41 3.27 25.65
N GLU A 622 -11.68 2.02 26.06
CA GLU A 622 -11.06 1.43 27.27
C GLU A 622 -9.55 1.22 27.12
N ALA A 623 -9.03 1.06 25.89
CA ALA A 623 -7.61 0.94 25.63
C ALA A 623 -6.85 2.28 25.76
N ALA A 624 -7.57 3.42 25.79
CA ALA A 624 -6.97 4.74 25.95
C ALA A 624 -6.25 4.87 27.30
N ASP A 625 -5.10 5.53 27.29
CA ASP A 625 -4.38 5.83 28.52
C ASP A 625 -4.87 7.15 29.16
N ALA A 626 -4.22 7.55 30.25
CA ALA A 626 -4.57 8.78 30.97
C ALA A 626 -4.43 10.06 30.12
N SER A 627 -3.74 10.01 28.97
CA SER A 627 -3.64 11.13 28.03
C SER A 627 -4.81 11.19 27.04
N GLY A 628 -5.77 10.26 27.11
CA GLY A 628 -6.90 10.19 26.19
C GLY A 628 -6.55 9.58 24.83
N HIS A 629 -5.36 8.98 24.68
CA HIS A 629 -4.90 8.37 23.43
C HIS A 629 -4.77 6.86 23.57
N ALA A 630 -5.04 6.15 22.48
CA ALA A 630 -4.76 4.72 22.33
C ALA A 630 -3.71 4.52 21.23
N MET A 631 -3.22 3.28 21.10
CA MET A 631 -2.31 2.87 20.05
C MET A 631 -2.89 1.70 19.27
N ALA A 632 -2.86 1.82 17.95
CA ALA A 632 -3.20 0.78 17.00
C ALA A 632 -1.93 0.21 16.37
N LEU A 633 -1.79 -1.11 16.44
CA LEU A 633 -0.74 -1.89 15.77
C LEU A 633 -1.38 -2.60 14.58
N ARG A 634 -1.10 -2.15 13.36
CA ARG A 634 -1.56 -2.84 12.14
C ARG A 634 -0.54 -3.89 11.75
N PHE A 635 -1.02 -5.10 11.50
CA PHE A 635 -0.18 -6.24 11.20
C PHE A 635 -0.77 -7.09 10.08
N SER A 636 0.09 -7.85 9.40
CA SER A 636 -0.27 -8.71 8.27
C SER A 636 0.47 -10.05 8.32
N ASP A 637 0.16 -10.91 7.34
CA ASP A 637 0.87 -12.16 7.05
C ASP A 637 0.97 -13.09 8.28
N THR A 638 -0.17 -13.27 8.97
CA THR A 638 -0.21 -14.08 10.19
C THR A 638 0.00 -15.56 9.89
N GLU A 639 1.08 -16.10 10.42
CA GLU A 639 1.48 -17.50 10.40
C GLU A 639 1.06 -18.19 11.71
N ILE A 640 0.03 -19.04 11.65
CA ILE A 640 -0.38 -19.85 12.79
C ILE A 640 0.52 -21.07 12.90
N PHE A 641 1.09 -21.29 14.09
CA PHE A 641 1.96 -22.41 14.35
C PHE A 641 1.17 -23.72 14.35
N PRO A 642 1.58 -24.73 13.57
CA PRO A 642 0.99 -26.07 13.64
C PRO A 642 1.03 -26.65 15.05
N LYS A 643 2.06 -26.31 15.83
CA LYS A 643 2.24 -26.72 17.21
C LYS A 643 2.46 -25.49 18.11
N PRO A 644 1.45 -25.02 18.85
CA PRO A 644 1.63 -23.91 19.76
C PRO A 644 2.73 -24.16 20.81
N VAL A 645 3.53 -23.12 21.10
CA VAL A 645 4.67 -23.21 22.04
C VAL A 645 4.23 -22.81 23.43
N THR A 646 4.05 -23.80 24.32
CA THR A 646 3.61 -23.56 25.71
C THR A 646 4.55 -22.64 26.47
N LEU A 647 4.04 -21.93 27.48
CA LEU A 647 4.81 -21.05 28.36
C LEU A 647 5.99 -21.79 29.02
N ARG A 648 5.79 -23.06 29.41
CA ARG A 648 6.86 -23.90 29.96
C ARG A 648 7.98 -24.09 28.95
N ARG A 649 7.66 -24.37 27.68
CA ARG A 649 8.66 -24.55 26.62
C ARG A 649 9.33 -23.23 26.26
N LEU A 650 8.57 -22.15 26.13
CA LEU A 650 9.07 -20.79 25.90
C LEU A 650 10.11 -20.39 26.97
N SER A 651 9.78 -20.61 28.25
CA SER A 651 10.68 -20.34 29.38
C SER A 651 11.93 -21.23 29.35
N SER A 652 11.81 -22.48 28.89
CA SER A 652 12.94 -23.39 28.71
C SER A 652 13.88 -22.88 27.61
N LEU A 653 13.34 -22.49 26.45
CA LEU A 653 14.10 -21.96 25.32
C LEU A 653 14.89 -20.71 25.71
N ALA A 654 14.25 -19.75 26.41
CA ALA A 654 14.94 -18.55 26.89
C ALA A 654 16.10 -18.89 27.84
N ARG A 655 15.92 -19.88 28.73
CA ARG A 655 16.97 -20.34 29.65
C ARG A 655 18.09 -21.08 28.93
N GLU A 656 17.76 -21.94 27.98
CA GLU A 656 18.72 -22.67 27.13
C GLU A 656 19.63 -21.70 26.36
N LEU A 657 19.09 -20.55 25.95
CA LEU A 657 19.82 -19.48 25.27
C LEU A 657 20.53 -18.49 26.23
N GLY A 658 20.40 -18.67 27.55
CA GLY A 658 20.99 -17.75 28.54
C GLY A 658 20.37 -16.35 28.54
N LEU A 659 19.15 -16.19 28.01
CA LEU A 659 18.49 -14.91 27.88
C LEU A 659 17.71 -14.54 29.16
N PRO A 660 17.67 -13.24 29.53
CA PRO A 660 16.87 -12.79 30.66
C PRO A 660 15.38 -13.03 30.36
N TRP A 661 14.72 -13.81 31.22
CA TRP A 661 13.30 -14.12 31.11
C TRP A 661 12.56 -13.66 32.36
N SER A 662 11.48 -12.90 32.19
CA SER A 662 10.60 -12.51 33.29
C SER A 662 9.14 -12.65 32.90
N SER A 663 8.29 -13.06 33.84
CA SER A 663 6.85 -13.14 33.64
C SER A 663 6.21 -11.78 33.29
N ASN A 664 6.86 -10.67 33.68
CA ASN A 664 6.43 -9.32 33.31
C ASN A 664 6.42 -9.08 31.79
N MET A 665 7.24 -9.81 31.02
CA MET A 665 7.26 -9.71 29.56
C MET A 665 5.97 -10.23 28.90
N LEU A 666 5.12 -10.93 29.66
CA LEU A 666 3.85 -11.50 29.21
C LEU A 666 2.65 -10.61 29.55
N ILE A 667 2.88 -9.48 30.23
CA ILE A 667 1.82 -8.54 30.65
C ILE A 667 1.56 -7.49 29.57
N SER A 668 2.59 -7.10 28.83
CA SER A 668 2.50 -6.13 27.73
C SER A 668 3.43 -6.51 26.59
N LEU A 669 3.33 -5.78 25.47
CA LEU A 669 4.28 -5.86 24.37
C LEU A 669 5.72 -5.75 24.89
N SER A 670 6.55 -6.71 24.50
CA SER A 670 7.94 -6.82 24.95
C SER A 670 8.86 -7.12 23.79
N LYS A 671 9.95 -6.36 23.65
CA LYS A 671 11.01 -6.66 22.68
C LYS A 671 11.73 -7.94 23.09
N ILE A 672 11.92 -8.86 22.15
CA ILE A 672 12.67 -10.10 22.33
C ILE A 672 13.87 -10.13 21.39
N SER A 673 14.85 -10.97 21.71
CA SER A 673 16.00 -11.16 20.84
C SER A 673 15.62 -12.01 19.61
N ASN A 674 16.36 -11.86 18.52
CA ASN A 674 16.11 -12.63 17.32
C ASN A 674 16.43 -14.12 17.52
N GLU A 675 17.36 -14.46 18.41
CA GLU A 675 17.67 -15.85 18.79
C GLU A 675 16.48 -16.52 19.49
N LEU A 676 15.82 -15.81 20.42
CA LEU A 676 14.61 -16.32 21.06
C LEU A 676 13.46 -16.46 20.04
N PHE A 677 13.29 -15.47 19.16
CA PHE A 677 12.32 -15.55 18.08
C PHE A 677 12.55 -16.81 17.21
N GLN A 678 13.78 -17.02 16.76
CA GLN A 678 14.15 -18.18 15.94
C GLN A 678 13.84 -19.50 16.64
N ALA A 679 14.20 -19.62 17.92
CA ALA A 679 13.96 -20.83 18.70
C ALA A 679 12.46 -21.14 18.85
N VAL A 680 11.64 -20.11 19.12
CA VAL A 680 10.19 -20.25 19.25
C VAL A 680 9.55 -20.57 17.90
N TYR A 681 9.94 -19.88 16.84
CA TYR A 681 9.41 -20.10 15.49
C TYR A 681 9.70 -21.53 15.00
N LYS A 682 10.94 -22.01 15.19
CA LYS A 682 11.35 -23.40 14.85
C LYS A 682 10.60 -24.43 15.69
N GLU A 683 10.41 -24.21 16.99
CA GLU A 683 9.62 -25.12 17.84
C GLU A 683 8.15 -25.15 17.41
N GLY A 684 7.59 -24.01 17.01
CA GLY A 684 6.21 -23.88 16.55
C GLY A 684 5.89 -24.63 15.25
N HIS A 685 6.89 -24.77 14.38
CA HIS A 685 6.79 -25.44 13.07
C HIS A 685 7.40 -26.85 13.05
N ARG A 686 7.79 -27.39 14.21
CA ARG A 686 8.38 -28.73 14.28
C ARG A 686 7.35 -29.80 13.90
N THR A 687 7.55 -30.46 12.77
CA THR A 687 6.84 -31.69 12.39
C THR A 687 7.29 -32.84 13.32
N THR A 688 6.33 -33.60 13.83
CA THR A 688 6.56 -34.74 14.75
C THR A 688 7.27 -35.90 14.08
#